data_AF-A0A0T1TQ10-F1
#
_entry.id   AF-A0A0T1TQ10-F1
#
_cell.length_a   1.000
_cell.length_b   1.000
_cell.length_c   1.000
_cell.angle_alpha   90.00
_cell.angle_beta   90.00
_cell.angle_gamma   90.00
#
_symmetry.space_group_name_H-M   'P 1'
#
loop_
_entity.id
_entity.type
_entity.pdbx_description
1 polymer ?
#
loop_
_entity_poly.entity_id
_entity_poly.type
_entity_poly.pdbx_seq_one_letter_code
_entity_poly.pdbx_strand_id
1 'polypeptide(L)'
;MVVAVAAFAFLLTLDLWGATYAPLGTAAAGTAFVIACVAWALLTLQDGVLTGLRRSGWVPVGNAVFSVGKLILLAVCATALPTLGIFVSWAVAIAFSTLPLGWLIFRRLIPRQAAADRHLEPPRLRELGRFLAGDSLGALFSLAMINLLPVMVAVRFSAAENGYFYVAYTVGGTMEFMAINMASSLTAHASHDPRQLAEGVRGALRRMTLLLVPVVLVLVVFAPQILLPFHEDYAEHGTTVLRLLAAGALPRVVVELYIGVLRVQGRTGVLAALQGAMCTLVLGSAAVLFAPAGIAGAGWAVLISMTLIAAVSAVGLRSALRRNDLPPVGRSATAPAYGTRWARLNATAGYGTNWARRAAYERDGIDEDTVTLFIGRPGYEREALQADTLALIKRPPHEPAREVASGRSVEAGSRERWVAGGLWGLLGVATAAFWAAALRELPWLGGPSEDVLTGRQLLAALPPTALVAGGLLLVVFVGAVTLRAARGALLPGAALGSVLLALYAVPLAFGREPSPVGGAVYAKAAGFLAEGMRLDGPGPLLRWAPPAVQLLGLVPLWLLLARADRWLTWPGRWGVLYLVAVGGWVWRQELAPAVLPLFVLLVLGAVFLPLVTRGRVRAGQPRGAGASGQRGGTGWWK
;
A
#
# COMPACT_ATOMS: atom_id res chain seq x y z
N MET A 1 -20.89 1.85 -25.14
CA MET A 1 -22.18 1.25 -25.56
C MET A 1 -22.75 0.32 -24.50
N VAL A 2 -22.14 -0.83 -24.21
CA VAL A 2 -22.62 -1.75 -23.15
C VAL A 2 -22.89 -1.05 -21.82
N VAL A 3 -21.94 -0.23 -21.35
CA VAL A 3 -22.07 0.54 -20.09
C VAL A 3 -23.24 1.53 -20.14
N ALA A 4 -23.46 2.19 -21.28
CA ALA A 4 -24.56 3.15 -21.43
C ALA A 4 -25.93 2.45 -21.40
N VAL A 5 -26.04 1.29 -22.06
CA VAL A 5 -27.26 0.46 -22.03
C VAL A 5 -27.53 -0.04 -20.61
N ALA A 6 -26.51 -0.53 -19.90
CA ALA A 6 -26.65 -0.97 -18.52
C ALA A 6 -27.05 0.18 -17.58
N ALA A 7 -26.43 1.36 -17.73
CA ALA A 7 -26.78 2.55 -16.96
C ALA A 7 -28.23 3.01 -17.25
N PHE A 8 -28.67 2.94 -18.50
CA PHE A 8 -30.04 3.27 -18.87
C PHE A 8 -31.04 2.25 -18.30
N ALA A 9 -30.73 0.96 -18.34
CA ALA A 9 -31.55 -0.08 -17.70
C ALA A 9 -31.63 0.11 -16.17
N PHE A 10 -30.55 0.55 -15.52
CA PHE A 10 -30.56 0.93 -14.12
C PHE A 10 -31.48 2.13 -13.86
N LEU A 11 -31.40 3.18 -14.69
CA LEU A 11 -32.29 4.34 -14.59
C LEU A 11 -33.78 3.96 -14.75
N LEU A 12 -34.09 3.01 -15.64
CA LEU A 12 -35.45 2.49 -15.83
C LEU A 12 -35.95 1.65 -14.65
N THR A 13 -35.04 1.14 -13.81
CA THR A 13 -35.38 0.30 -12.66
C THR A 13 -35.28 1.04 -11.32
N LEU A 14 -35.10 2.37 -11.32
CA LEU A 14 -34.89 3.17 -10.11
C LEU A 14 -35.95 2.92 -9.02
N ASP A 15 -37.21 2.73 -9.42
CA ASP A 15 -38.33 2.46 -8.50
C ASP A 15 -38.14 1.18 -7.68
N LEU A 16 -37.30 0.24 -8.15
CA LEU A 16 -36.97 -1.02 -7.47
C LEU A 16 -35.81 -0.89 -6.48
N TRP A 17 -35.01 0.18 -6.54
CA TRP A 17 -33.78 0.34 -5.74
C TRP A 17 -33.93 1.31 -4.55
N GLY A 18 -35.15 1.82 -4.30
CA GLY A 18 -35.49 2.59 -3.11
C GLY A 18 -35.21 4.10 -3.18
N ALA A 19 -35.67 4.82 -2.16
CA ALA A 19 -35.72 6.29 -2.13
C ALA A 19 -34.33 6.97 -2.20
N THR A 20 -33.26 6.28 -1.82
CA THR A 20 -31.88 6.79 -1.85
C THR A 20 -31.44 7.24 -3.26
N TYR A 21 -31.99 6.61 -4.32
CA TYR A 21 -31.65 6.93 -5.71
C TYR A 21 -32.66 7.83 -6.42
N ALA A 22 -33.74 8.22 -5.75
CA ALA A 22 -34.77 9.12 -6.32
C ALA A 22 -34.21 10.43 -6.93
N PRO A 23 -33.14 11.06 -6.39
CA PRO A 23 -32.55 12.26 -7.01
C PRO A 23 -32.03 12.06 -8.44
N LEU A 24 -31.73 10.82 -8.85
CA LEU A 24 -31.28 10.48 -10.20
C LEU A 24 -32.40 10.41 -11.24
N GLY A 25 -33.67 10.47 -10.82
CA GLY A 25 -34.84 10.36 -11.71
C GLY A 25 -35.06 11.57 -12.63
N THR A 26 -34.37 12.69 -12.39
CA THR A 26 -34.46 13.85 -13.30
C THR A 26 -33.66 13.62 -14.58
N ALA A 27 -34.16 14.09 -15.73
CA ALA A 27 -33.49 13.89 -17.02
C ALA A 27 -32.04 14.41 -17.04
N ALA A 28 -31.78 15.53 -16.35
CA ALA A 28 -30.44 16.10 -16.21
C ALA A 28 -29.52 15.22 -15.36
N ALA A 29 -29.97 14.77 -14.18
CA ALA A 29 -29.17 13.92 -13.30
C ALA A 29 -28.92 12.52 -13.90
N GLY A 30 -29.93 11.92 -14.54
CA GLY A 30 -29.81 10.65 -15.25
C GLY A 30 -28.82 10.74 -16.41
N THR A 31 -28.87 11.81 -17.21
CA THR A 31 -27.91 12.03 -18.30
C THR A 31 -26.48 12.21 -17.76
N ALA A 32 -26.31 13.02 -16.71
CA ALA A 32 -25.02 13.21 -16.07
C ALA A 32 -24.46 11.90 -15.47
N PHE A 33 -25.32 11.07 -14.90
CA PHE A 33 -24.96 9.74 -14.39
C PHE A 33 -24.48 8.81 -15.51
N VAL A 34 -25.20 8.73 -16.64
CA VAL A 34 -24.79 7.92 -17.79
C VAL A 34 -23.44 8.38 -18.33
N ILE A 35 -23.23 9.69 -18.48
CA ILE A 35 -21.94 10.27 -18.90
C ILE A 35 -20.83 9.89 -17.91
N ALA A 36 -21.08 10.00 -16.60
CA ALA A 36 -20.12 9.64 -15.57
C ALA A 36 -19.77 8.14 -15.60
N CYS A 37 -20.74 7.24 -15.77
CA CYS A 37 -20.50 5.80 -15.92
C CYS A 37 -19.64 5.49 -17.16
N VAL A 38 -19.94 6.13 -18.29
CA VAL A 38 -19.14 5.97 -19.52
C VAL A 38 -17.72 6.49 -19.30
N ALA A 39 -17.56 7.66 -18.69
CA ALA A 39 -16.26 8.25 -18.43
C ALA A 39 -15.41 7.41 -17.45
N TRP A 40 -16.03 6.82 -16.42
CA TRP A 40 -15.39 5.86 -15.51
C TRP A 40 -14.93 4.59 -16.22
N ALA A 41 -15.78 4.03 -17.09
CA ALA A 41 -15.42 2.87 -17.91
C ALA A 41 -14.27 3.18 -18.88
N LEU A 42 -14.23 4.39 -19.46
CA LEU A 42 -13.12 4.82 -20.29
C LEU A 42 -11.82 4.97 -19.48
N LEU A 43 -11.88 5.57 -18.28
CA LEU A 43 -10.71 5.72 -17.41
C LEU A 43 -10.08 4.37 -17.05
N THR A 44 -10.91 3.41 -16.63
CA THR A 44 -10.43 2.04 -16.32
C THR A 44 -9.85 1.31 -17.53
N LEU A 45 -10.41 1.52 -18.74
CA LEU A 45 -9.84 1.00 -19.98
C LEU A 45 -8.49 1.64 -20.33
N GLN A 46 -8.32 2.93 -20.07
CA GLN A 46 -7.06 3.64 -20.33
C GLN A 46 -5.90 3.04 -19.52
N ASP A 47 -6.13 2.70 -18.25
CA ASP A 47 -5.13 2.04 -17.40
C ASP A 47 -4.71 0.67 -17.99
N GLY A 48 -5.69 -0.09 -18.50
CA GLY A 48 -5.43 -1.35 -19.21
C GLY A 48 -4.61 -1.16 -20.49
N VAL A 49 -4.92 -0.14 -21.29
CA VAL A 49 -4.20 0.20 -22.53
C VAL A 49 -2.76 0.63 -22.23
N LEU A 50 -2.53 1.50 -21.25
CA LEU A 50 -1.19 1.94 -20.85
C LEU A 50 -0.33 0.78 -20.34
N THR A 51 -0.95 -0.14 -19.61
CA THR A 51 -0.30 -1.37 -19.16
C THR A 51 0.08 -2.26 -20.35
N GLY A 52 -0.83 -2.44 -21.32
CA GLY A 52 -0.57 -3.18 -22.56
C GLY A 52 0.52 -2.56 -23.44
N LEU A 53 0.61 -1.23 -23.50
CA LEU A 53 1.63 -0.47 -24.22
C LEU A 53 2.99 -0.40 -23.50
N ARG A 54 3.19 -1.16 -22.41
CA ARG A 54 4.41 -1.18 -21.57
C ARG A 54 4.80 0.20 -21.03
N ARG A 55 3.82 1.09 -20.87
CA ARG A 55 3.98 2.41 -20.26
C ARG A 55 3.29 2.46 -18.90
N SER A 56 3.35 1.34 -18.15
CA SER A 56 2.72 1.18 -16.84
C SER A 56 3.15 2.23 -15.81
N GLY A 57 4.32 2.86 -15.97
CA GLY A 57 4.74 3.99 -15.14
C GLY A 57 3.84 5.23 -15.25
N TRP A 58 3.04 5.36 -16.31
CA TRP A 58 2.04 6.43 -16.44
C TRP A 58 0.75 6.15 -15.66
N VAL A 59 0.46 4.89 -15.32
CA VAL A 59 -0.75 4.51 -14.59
C VAL A 59 -0.75 5.07 -13.15
N PRO A 60 0.33 4.95 -12.35
CA PRO A 60 0.41 5.61 -11.04
C PRO A 60 0.35 7.14 -11.13
N VAL A 61 0.96 7.74 -12.17
CA VAL A 61 0.94 9.20 -12.36
C VAL A 61 -0.48 9.67 -12.66
N GLY A 62 -1.18 9.00 -13.58
CA GLY A 62 -2.59 9.30 -13.88
C GLY A 62 -3.48 9.17 -12.66
N ASN A 63 -3.34 8.07 -11.91
CA ASN A 63 -4.10 7.85 -10.68
C ASN A 63 -3.75 8.85 -9.56
N ALA A 64 -2.51 9.30 -9.46
CA ALA A 64 -2.10 10.35 -8.53
C ALA A 64 -2.70 11.71 -8.90
N VAL A 65 -2.63 12.10 -10.18
CA VAL A 65 -3.25 13.33 -10.68
C VAL A 65 -4.76 13.30 -10.49
N PHE A 66 -5.41 12.18 -10.78
CA PHE A 66 -6.83 11.97 -10.53
C PHE A 66 -7.17 12.12 -9.05
N SER A 67 -6.42 11.47 -8.16
CA SER A 67 -6.69 11.48 -6.71
C SER A 67 -6.46 12.87 -6.09
N VAL A 68 -5.36 13.54 -6.45
CA VAL A 68 -5.05 14.90 -5.97
C VAL A 68 -6.04 15.91 -6.53
N GLY A 69 -6.32 15.84 -7.83
CA GLY A 69 -7.31 16.69 -8.49
C GLY A 69 -8.69 16.55 -7.85
N LYS A 70 -9.14 15.31 -7.62
CA LYS A 70 -10.38 15.02 -6.90
C LYS A 70 -10.40 15.62 -5.49
N LEU A 71 -9.32 15.49 -4.71
CA LEU A 71 -9.26 16.04 -3.35
C LEU A 71 -9.36 17.58 -3.34
N ILE A 72 -8.65 18.25 -4.25
CA ILE A 72 -8.72 19.72 -4.41
C ILE A 72 -10.15 20.12 -4.80
N LEU A 73 -10.70 19.44 -5.81
CA LEU A 73 -12.02 19.75 -6.33
C LEU A 73 -13.12 19.46 -5.31
N LEU A 74 -12.97 18.41 -4.51
CA LEU A 74 -13.85 18.10 -3.39
C LEU A 74 -13.82 19.22 -2.34
N ALA A 75 -12.63 19.71 -1.95
CA ALA A 75 -12.52 20.80 -0.98
C ALA A 75 -13.19 22.09 -1.50
N VAL A 76 -13.06 22.39 -2.80
CA VAL A 76 -13.70 23.56 -3.43
C VAL A 76 -15.22 23.35 -3.54
N CYS A 77 -15.67 22.26 -4.15
CA CYS A 77 -17.09 22.00 -4.40
C CYS A 77 -17.90 21.74 -3.12
N ALA A 78 -17.31 21.17 -2.07
CA ALA A 78 -17.99 20.99 -0.79
C ALA A 78 -18.38 22.32 -0.13
N THR A 79 -17.63 23.40 -0.38
CA THR A 79 -17.97 24.74 0.13
C THR A 79 -18.98 25.48 -0.74
N ALA A 80 -19.08 25.14 -2.02
CA ALA A 80 -19.90 25.86 -3.01
C ALA A 80 -21.27 25.19 -3.29
N LEU A 81 -21.37 23.86 -3.17
CA LEU A 81 -22.56 23.08 -3.53
C LEU A 81 -22.83 21.98 -2.48
N PRO A 82 -23.63 22.25 -1.43
CA PRO A 82 -23.80 21.33 -0.30
C PRO A 82 -24.42 19.96 -0.64
N THR A 83 -25.29 19.89 -1.65
CA THR A 83 -26.06 18.67 -1.98
C THR A 83 -25.51 17.90 -3.19
N LEU A 84 -25.03 18.59 -4.22
CA LEU A 84 -24.49 17.97 -5.45
C LEU A 84 -22.96 18.05 -5.56
N GLY A 85 -22.28 18.77 -4.66
CA GLY A 85 -20.85 19.04 -4.74
C GLY A 85 -19.99 17.78 -4.77
N ILE A 86 -20.41 16.72 -4.08
CA ILE A 86 -19.70 15.42 -4.08
C ILE A 86 -19.79 14.75 -5.46
N PHE A 87 -20.99 14.70 -6.05
CA PHE A 87 -21.22 14.09 -7.36
C PHE A 87 -20.52 14.88 -8.47
N VAL A 88 -20.66 16.21 -8.47
CA VAL A 88 -20.02 17.09 -9.45
C VAL A 88 -18.49 17.03 -9.34
N SER A 89 -17.94 17.01 -8.12
CA SER A 89 -16.51 16.85 -7.90
C SER A 89 -15.97 15.56 -8.53
N TRP A 90 -16.68 14.45 -8.34
CA TRP A 90 -16.33 13.17 -8.95
C TRP A 90 -16.40 13.21 -10.48
N ALA A 91 -17.49 13.71 -11.04
CA ALA A 91 -17.68 13.77 -12.49
C ALA A 91 -16.62 14.63 -13.19
N VAL A 92 -16.32 15.81 -12.61
CA VAL A 92 -15.30 16.72 -13.15
C VAL A 92 -13.89 16.15 -12.96
N ALA A 93 -13.59 15.49 -11.83
CA ALA A 93 -12.30 14.83 -11.63
C ALA A 93 -12.07 13.70 -12.65
N ILE A 94 -13.12 12.91 -12.96
CA ILE A 94 -13.05 11.88 -14.00
C ILE A 94 -12.81 12.55 -15.36
N ALA A 95 -13.57 13.58 -15.72
CA ALA A 95 -13.38 14.29 -17.00
C ALA A 95 -11.97 14.87 -17.15
N PHE A 96 -11.44 15.49 -16.09
CA PHE A 96 -10.10 16.09 -16.07
C PHE A 96 -8.98 15.05 -16.22
N SER A 97 -9.20 13.80 -15.79
CA SER A 97 -8.25 12.71 -15.95
C SER A 97 -8.39 11.99 -17.31
N THR A 98 -9.62 11.65 -17.70
CA THR A 98 -9.91 10.85 -18.90
C THR A 98 -9.59 11.58 -20.20
N LEU A 99 -9.83 12.91 -20.27
CA LEU A 99 -9.64 13.68 -21.50
C LEU A 99 -8.16 13.85 -21.90
N PRO A 100 -7.24 14.31 -21.02
CA PRO A 100 -5.83 14.45 -21.38
C PRO A 100 -5.16 13.11 -21.64
N LEU A 101 -5.49 12.09 -20.83
CA LEU A 101 -4.92 10.75 -20.98
C LEU A 101 -5.41 10.08 -22.26
N GLY A 102 -6.71 10.21 -22.57
CA GLY A 102 -7.30 9.77 -23.83
C GLY A 102 -6.64 10.45 -25.03
N TRP A 103 -6.45 11.77 -24.98
CA TRP A 103 -5.74 12.51 -26.02
C TRP A 103 -4.31 12.00 -26.23
N LEU A 104 -3.54 11.80 -25.14
CA LEU A 104 -2.18 11.28 -25.21
C LEU A 104 -2.13 9.87 -25.83
N ILE A 105 -3.07 9.01 -25.45
CA ILE A 105 -3.19 7.64 -25.95
C ILE A 105 -3.48 7.66 -27.46
N PHE A 106 -4.54 8.35 -27.90
CA PHE A 106 -4.98 8.34 -29.30
C PHE A 106 -4.05 9.12 -30.23
N ARG A 107 -3.51 10.27 -29.81
CA ARG A 107 -2.64 11.07 -30.69
C ARG A 107 -1.19 10.61 -30.73
N ARG A 108 -0.68 10.04 -29.64
CA ARG A 108 0.78 9.86 -29.49
C ARG A 108 1.20 8.43 -29.25
N LEU A 109 0.50 7.69 -28.39
CA LEU A 109 0.94 6.35 -27.99
C LEU A 109 0.48 5.27 -28.98
N ILE A 110 -0.79 5.28 -29.40
CA ILE A 110 -1.31 4.33 -30.40
C ILE A 110 -0.62 4.47 -31.75
N PRO A 111 -0.47 5.67 -32.35
CA PRO A 111 0.15 5.79 -33.67
C PRO A 111 1.63 5.37 -33.67
N ARG A 112 2.35 5.61 -32.57
CA ARG A 112 3.75 5.19 -32.43
C ARG A 112 3.89 3.67 -32.30
N GLN A 113 2.99 3.03 -31.56
CA GLN A 113 2.99 1.57 -31.44
C GLN A 113 2.51 0.90 -32.74
N ALA A 114 1.47 1.44 -33.39
CA ALA A 114 0.99 0.96 -34.68
C ALA A 114 2.05 1.10 -35.79
N ALA A 115 2.89 2.14 -35.72
CA ALA A 115 4.03 2.27 -36.62
C ALA A 115 5.13 1.24 -36.34
N ALA A 116 5.38 0.90 -35.07
CA ALA A 116 6.37 -0.09 -34.65
C ALA A 116 5.94 -1.54 -34.93
N ASP A 117 4.64 -1.83 -34.80
CA ASP A 117 4.06 -3.17 -34.94
C ASP A 117 3.39 -3.39 -36.32
N ARG A 118 3.70 -2.54 -37.31
CA ARG A 118 3.10 -2.56 -38.65
C ARG A 118 3.22 -3.91 -39.39
N HIS A 119 4.16 -4.75 -38.96
CA HIS A 119 4.46 -6.06 -39.52
C HIS A 119 3.74 -7.23 -38.83
N LEU A 120 2.99 -6.97 -37.75
CA LEU A 120 2.29 -8.00 -36.98
C LEU A 120 0.80 -8.01 -37.34
N GLU A 121 0.28 -9.18 -37.70
CA GLU A 121 -1.17 -9.34 -37.86
C GLU A 121 -1.89 -9.22 -36.50
N PRO A 122 -2.98 -8.43 -36.40
CA PRO A 122 -3.75 -8.35 -35.19
C PRO A 122 -4.36 -9.72 -34.84
N PRO A 123 -4.36 -10.13 -33.56
CA PRO A 123 -4.91 -11.40 -33.14
C PRO A 123 -6.39 -11.51 -33.51
N ARG A 124 -6.83 -12.69 -33.95
CA ARG A 124 -8.20 -12.92 -34.39
C ARG A 124 -9.17 -12.68 -33.23
N LEU A 125 -10.32 -12.03 -33.50
CA LEU A 125 -11.36 -11.75 -32.49
C LEU A 125 -11.79 -13.00 -31.69
N ARG A 126 -11.73 -14.19 -32.30
CA ARG A 126 -12.05 -15.46 -31.65
C ARG A 126 -11.04 -15.87 -30.56
N GLU A 127 -9.77 -15.55 -30.75
CA GLU A 127 -8.70 -15.82 -29.78
C GLU A 127 -8.75 -14.82 -28.63
N LEU A 128 -9.00 -13.55 -28.95
CA LEU A 128 -9.25 -12.50 -27.97
C LEU A 128 -10.51 -12.82 -27.14
N GLY A 129 -11.59 -13.25 -27.79
CA GLY A 129 -12.85 -13.65 -27.15
C GLY A 129 -12.73 -14.86 -26.24
N ARG A 130 -11.96 -15.90 -26.61
CA ARG A 130 -11.72 -17.07 -25.76
C ARG A 130 -10.87 -16.75 -24.53
N PHE A 131 -9.93 -15.82 -24.66
CA PHE A 131 -9.14 -15.31 -23.53
C PHE A 131 -9.98 -14.43 -22.59
N LEU A 132 -10.75 -13.49 -23.15
CA LEU A 132 -11.67 -12.63 -22.39
C LEU A 132 -12.76 -13.44 -21.68
N ALA A 133 -13.38 -14.42 -22.32
CA ALA A 133 -14.49 -15.16 -21.75
C ALA A 133 -14.16 -15.86 -20.41
N GLY A 134 -12.92 -16.31 -20.22
CA GLY A 134 -12.49 -17.02 -19.01
C GLY A 134 -12.07 -16.11 -17.85
N ASP A 135 -11.22 -15.11 -18.11
CA ASP A 135 -10.72 -14.19 -17.06
C ASP A 135 -11.68 -13.02 -16.80
N SER A 136 -12.39 -12.53 -17.83
CA SER A 136 -13.35 -11.44 -17.67
C SER A 136 -14.62 -11.85 -16.93
N LEU A 137 -15.11 -13.10 -17.08
CA LEU A 137 -16.29 -13.56 -16.33
C LEU A 137 -16.00 -13.63 -14.83
N GLY A 138 -14.82 -14.14 -14.47
CA GLY A 138 -14.36 -14.14 -13.11
C GLY A 138 -14.17 -12.73 -12.55
N ALA A 139 -13.51 -11.84 -13.31
CA ALA A 139 -13.34 -10.45 -12.93
C ALA A 139 -14.68 -9.73 -12.73
N LEU A 140 -15.69 -10.00 -13.59
CA LEU A 140 -17.04 -9.47 -13.45
C LEU A 140 -17.68 -9.90 -12.12
N PHE A 141 -17.59 -11.17 -11.74
CA PHE A 141 -18.11 -11.62 -10.44
C PHE A 141 -17.38 -10.98 -9.26
N SER A 142 -16.07 -10.81 -9.35
CA SER A 142 -15.28 -10.14 -8.32
C SER A 142 -15.67 -8.65 -8.19
N LEU A 143 -15.82 -7.94 -9.31
CA LEU A 143 -16.29 -6.55 -9.33
C LEU A 143 -17.74 -6.44 -8.85
N ALA A 144 -18.61 -7.38 -9.23
CA ALA A 144 -20.00 -7.44 -8.80
C ALA A 144 -20.06 -7.55 -7.27
N MET A 145 -19.32 -8.48 -6.67
CA MET A 145 -19.25 -8.62 -5.22
C MET A 145 -18.78 -7.34 -4.52
N ILE A 146 -17.71 -6.69 -5.02
CA ILE A 146 -17.15 -5.47 -4.41
C ILE A 146 -18.14 -4.30 -4.50
N ASN A 147 -18.81 -4.11 -5.64
CA ASN A 147 -19.64 -2.93 -5.87
C ASN A 147 -21.11 -3.12 -5.48
N LEU A 148 -21.65 -4.34 -5.53
CA LEU A 148 -23.05 -4.59 -5.17
C LEU A 148 -23.27 -4.64 -3.67
N LEU A 149 -22.30 -5.09 -2.87
CA LEU A 149 -22.49 -5.21 -1.43
C LEU A 149 -22.85 -3.85 -0.77
N PRO A 150 -22.14 -2.74 -1.05
CA PRO A 150 -22.56 -1.42 -0.57
C PRO A 150 -23.93 -0.97 -1.11
N VAL A 151 -24.24 -1.29 -2.37
CA VAL A 151 -25.55 -0.97 -2.97
C VAL A 151 -26.67 -1.70 -2.23
N MET A 152 -26.49 -2.98 -1.91
CA MET A 152 -27.48 -3.76 -1.15
C MET A 152 -27.71 -3.18 0.25
N VAL A 153 -26.66 -2.72 0.92
CA VAL A 153 -26.80 -2.03 2.22
C VAL A 153 -27.55 -0.71 2.05
N ALA A 154 -27.20 0.10 1.05
CA ALA A 154 -27.85 1.40 0.79
C ALA A 154 -29.34 1.29 0.42
N VAL A 155 -29.77 0.16 -0.15
CA VAL A 155 -31.19 -0.12 -0.49
C VAL A 155 -31.97 -0.62 0.73
N ARG A 156 -31.31 -1.38 1.63
CA ARG A 156 -31.99 -2.08 2.73
C ARG A 156 -31.99 -1.33 4.05
N PHE A 157 -31.03 -0.43 4.26
CA PHE A 157 -30.86 0.31 5.50
C PHE A 157 -31.04 1.81 5.29
N SER A 158 -31.25 2.53 6.39
CA SER A 158 -31.37 3.99 6.36
C SER A 158 -30.08 4.68 5.90
N ALA A 159 -30.16 5.96 5.52
CA ALA A 159 -29.00 6.74 5.10
C ALA A 159 -27.92 6.85 6.20
N ALA A 160 -28.33 6.92 7.48
CA ALA A 160 -27.43 6.96 8.62
C ALA A 160 -26.67 5.64 8.79
N GLU A 161 -27.38 4.52 8.80
CA GLU A 161 -26.78 3.17 8.89
C GLU A 161 -25.86 2.85 7.71
N ASN A 162 -26.25 3.27 6.50
CA ASN A 162 -25.40 3.16 5.31
C ASN A 162 -24.12 3.99 5.46
N GLY A 163 -24.18 5.18 6.08
CA GLY A 163 -23.01 5.98 6.41
C GLY A 163 -22.04 5.23 7.33
N TYR A 164 -22.55 4.65 8.43
CA TYR A 164 -21.75 3.85 9.36
C TYR A 164 -21.09 2.65 8.67
N PHE A 165 -21.85 1.93 7.85
CA PHE A 165 -21.34 0.82 7.06
C PHE A 165 -20.27 1.27 6.06
N TYR A 166 -20.53 2.33 5.29
CA TYR A 166 -19.65 2.76 4.19
C TYR A 166 -18.28 3.20 4.69
N VAL A 167 -18.20 3.90 5.83
CA VAL A 167 -16.93 4.27 6.46
C VAL A 167 -16.17 3.01 6.89
N ALA A 168 -16.81 2.09 7.62
CA ALA A 168 -16.19 0.85 8.04
C ALA A 168 -15.75 -0.02 6.84
N TYR A 169 -16.58 -0.08 5.79
CA TYR A 169 -16.32 -0.81 4.56
C TYR A 169 -15.15 -0.22 3.77
N THR A 170 -15.02 1.10 3.71
CA THR A 170 -13.91 1.76 3.02
C THR A 170 -12.59 1.52 3.74
N VAL A 171 -12.58 1.64 5.07
CA VAL A 171 -11.39 1.36 5.88
C VAL A 171 -11.00 -0.12 5.76
N GLY A 172 -11.95 -1.05 5.94
CA GLY A 172 -11.71 -2.49 5.83
C GLY A 172 -11.30 -2.93 4.41
N GLY A 173 -11.95 -2.38 3.39
CA GLY A 173 -11.69 -2.69 1.97
C GLY A 173 -10.28 -2.29 1.52
N THR A 174 -9.64 -1.32 2.19
CA THR A 174 -8.25 -0.97 1.91
C THR A 174 -7.30 -2.15 2.16
N MET A 175 -7.55 -2.99 3.18
CA MET A 175 -6.77 -4.21 3.39
C MET A 175 -7.01 -5.26 2.32
N GLU A 176 -8.26 -5.35 1.83
CA GLU A 176 -8.63 -6.26 0.75
C GLU A 176 -7.84 -5.92 -0.52
N PHE A 177 -7.75 -4.64 -0.88
CA PHE A 177 -6.91 -4.18 -1.98
C PHE A 177 -5.43 -4.50 -1.75
N MET A 178 -4.92 -4.38 -0.52
CA MET A 178 -3.54 -4.75 -0.22
C MET A 178 -3.27 -6.22 -0.50
N ALA A 179 -4.16 -7.12 -0.08
CA ALA A 179 -4.06 -8.56 -0.33
C ALA A 179 -4.08 -8.89 -1.84
N ILE A 180 -5.01 -8.29 -2.59
CA ILE A 180 -5.14 -8.46 -4.05
C ILE A 180 -3.85 -8.01 -4.76
N ASN A 181 -3.35 -6.82 -4.43
CA ASN A 181 -2.16 -6.25 -5.08
C ASN A 181 -0.89 -7.08 -4.79
N MET A 182 -0.75 -7.57 -3.56
CA MET A 182 0.37 -8.45 -3.19
C MET A 182 0.30 -9.81 -3.89
N ALA A 183 -0.89 -10.42 -3.98
CA ALA A 183 -1.09 -11.68 -4.68
C ALA A 183 -0.83 -11.54 -6.19
N SER A 184 -1.28 -10.43 -6.79
CA SER A 184 -1.02 -10.10 -8.20
C SER A 184 0.46 -9.93 -8.50
N SER A 185 1.19 -9.15 -7.67
CA SER A 185 2.64 -8.98 -7.80
C SER A 185 3.40 -10.30 -7.68
N LEU A 186 3.02 -11.17 -6.74
CA LEU A 186 3.62 -12.49 -6.63
C LEU A 186 3.33 -13.36 -7.86
N THR A 187 2.10 -13.37 -8.34
CA THR A 187 1.69 -14.13 -9.53
C THR A 187 2.55 -13.73 -10.74
N ALA A 188 2.85 -12.44 -10.87
CA ALA A 188 3.75 -11.93 -11.90
C ALA A 188 5.21 -12.39 -11.72
N HIS A 189 5.71 -12.55 -10.50
CA HIS A 189 7.06 -13.07 -10.27
C HIS A 189 7.13 -14.61 -10.43
N ALA A 190 6.10 -15.33 -10.00
CA ALA A 190 6.04 -16.79 -10.05
C ALA A 190 5.72 -17.35 -11.44
N SER A 191 5.17 -16.54 -12.35
CA SER A 191 4.92 -16.94 -13.75
C SER A 191 6.20 -17.16 -14.57
N HIS A 192 7.35 -16.68 -14.08
CA HIS A 192 8.63 -16.81 -14.77
C HIS A 192 9.36 -18.13 -14.47
N ASP A 193 9.01 -18.82 -13.37
CA ASP A 193 9.53 -20.16 -13.08
C ASP A 193 8.47 -21.02 -12.33
N PRO A 194 7.66 -21.79 -13.07
CA PRO A 194 6.64 -22.68 -12.49
C PRO A 194 7.21 -23.75 -11.54
N ARG A 195 8.52 -24.06 -11.62
CA ARG A 195 9.16 -25.10 -10.80
C ARG A 195 9.41 -24.64 -9.36
N GLN A 196 9.48 -23.33 -9.13
CA GLN A 196 9.59 -22.73 -7.79
C GLN A 196 8.25 -22.24 -7.24
N LEU A 197 7.12 -22.55 -7.90
CA LEU A 197 5.79 -22.08 -7.51
C LEU A 197 5.46 -22.43 -6.05
N ALA A 198 5.90 -23.60 -5.58
CA ALA A 198 5.66 -24.04 -4.22
C ALA A 198 6.37 -23.19 -3.16
N GLU A 199 7.66 -22.91 -3.39
CA GLU A 199 8.46 -22.06 -2.51
C GLU A 199 8.01 -20.60 -2.59
N GLY A 200 7.66 -20.13 -3.79
CA GLY A 200 7.10 -18.81 -4.03
C GLY A 200 5.78 -18.59 -3.28
N VAL A 201 4.83 -19.53 -3.40
CA VAL A 201 3.55 -19.49 -2.68
C VAL A 201 3.75 -19.51 -1.17
N ARG A 202 4.61 -20.40 -0.64
CA ARG A 202 4.87 -20.50 0.81
C ARG A 202 5.54 -19.25 1.36
N GLY A 203 6.54 -18.73 0.63
CA GLY A 203 7.22 -17.48 0.96
C GLY A 203 6.31 -16.27 0.88
N ALA A 204 5.36 -16.26 -0.06
CA ALA A 204 4.39 -15.17 -0.19
C ALA A 204 3.30 -15.22 0.86
N LEU A 205 2.72 -16.39 1.12
CA LEU A 205 1.76 -16.57 2.20
C LEU A 205 2.37 -16.07 3.51
N ARG A 206 3.61 -16.48 3.82
CA ARG A 206 4.31 -16.02 5.02
C ARG A 206 4.51 -14.50 5.06
N ARG A 207 4.87 -13.86 3.94
CA ARG A 207 5.04 -12.39 3.86
C ARG A 207 3.70 -11.66 4.01
N MET A 208 2.66 -12.12 3.32
CA MET A 208 1.32 -11.56 3.39
C MET A 208 0.72 -11.72 4.78
N THR A 209 0.83 -12.89 5.41
CA THR A 209 0.39 -13.09 6.79
C THR A 209 1.19 -12.22 7.76
N LEU A 210 2.51 -12.13 7.63
CA LEU A 210 3.35 -11.32 8.52
C LEU A 210 3.05 -9.82 8.41
N LEU A 211 2.59 -9.36 7.25
CA LEU A 211 2.20 -7.97 7.03
C LEU A 211 0.75 -7.69 7.44
N LEU A 212 -0.17 -8.58 7.06
CA LEU A 212 -1.60 -8.37 7.22
C LEU A 212 -2.09 -8.67 8.64
N VAL A 213 -1.55 -9.68 9.33
CA VAL A 213 -1.97 -10.01 10.70
C VAL A 213 -1.76 -8.83 11.67
N PRO A 214 -0.60 -8.14 11.69
CA PRO A 214 -0.44 -6.94 12.52
C PRO A 214 -1.45 -5.84 12.18
N VAL A 215 -1.71 -5.62 10.89
CA VAL A 215 -2.67 -4.59 10.43
C VAL A 215 -4.08 -4.94 10.90
N VAL A 216 -4.52 -6.19 10.69
CA VAL A 216 -5.82 -6.70 11.15
C VAL A 216 -5.93 -6.62 12.67
N LEU A 217 -4.89 -6.97 13.42
CA LEU A 217 -4.89 -6.87 14.87
C LEU A 217 -5.07 -5.41 15.33
N VAL A 218 -4.34 -4.48 14.72
CA VAL A 218 -4.49 -3.05 15.00
C VAL A 218 -5.92 -2.61 14.72
N LEU A 219 -6.50 -2.94 13.57
CA LEU A 219 -7.87 -2.53 13.26
C LEU A 219 -8.90 -3.16 14.20
N VAL A 220 -8.74 -4.42 14.58
CA VAL A 220 -9.70 -5.09 15.45
C VAL A 220 -9.67 -4.49 16.86
N VAL A 221 -8.47 -4.25 17.38
CA VAL A 221 -8.27 -3.66 18.72
C VAL A 221 -8.67 -2.18 18.74
N PHE A 222 -8.24 -1.43 17.72
CA PHE A 222 -8.44 0.02 17.63
C PHE A 222 -9.66 0.45 16.81
N ALA A 223 -10.53 -0.49 16.41
CA ALA A 223 -11.73 -0.18 15.63
C ALA A 223 -12.55 1.01 16.19
N PRO A 224 -12.88 1.06 17.50
CA PRO A 224 -13.67 2.18 18.01
C PRO A 224 -12.89 3.50 17.95
N GLN A 225 -11.58 3.49 18.21
CA GLN A 225 -10.75 4.70 18.14
C GLN A 225 -10.48 5.17 16.71
N ILE A 226 -10.49 4.26 15.73
CA ILE A 226 -10.37 4.59 14.30
C ILE A 226 -11.66 5.25 13.79
N LEU A 227 -12.81 4.88 14.36
CA LEU A 227 -14.13 5.39 13.96
C LEU A 227 -14.55 6.64 14.75
N LEU A 228 -14.02 6.85 15.96
CA LEU A 228 -14.32 8.00 16.81
C LEU A 228 -14.16 9.37 16.11
N PRO A 229 -13.12 9.62 15.28
CA PRO A 229 -12.95 10.91 14.59
C PRO A 229 -14.07 11.22 13.59
N PHE A 230 -14.88 10.23 13.20
CA PHE A 230 -15.98 10.44 12.26
C PHE A 230 -17.28 10.84 12.96
N HIS A 231 -17.50 10.39 14.21
CA HIS A 231 -18.52 10.77 15.21
C HIS A 231 -18.76 9.56 16.15
N GLU A 232 -19.29 9.76 17.36
CA GLU A 232 -19.49 8.69 18.35
C GLU A 232 -20.41 7.56 17.83
N ASP A 233 -21.49 7.91 17.13
CA ASP A 233 -22.40 6.95 16.51
C ASP A 233 -21.71 6.00 15.51
N TYR A 234 -20.64 6.45 14.83
CA TYR A 234 -19.86 5.59 13.93
C TYR A 234 -19.06 4.56 14.71
N ALA A 235 -18.54 4.93 15.88
CA ALA A 235 -17.84 4.00 16.75
C ALA A 235 -18.81 2.99 17.38
N GLU A 236 -20.03 3.40 17.73
CA GLU A 236 -21.04 2.52 18.31
C GLU A 236 -21.54 1.48 17.29
N HIS A 237 -21.97 1.92 16.10
CA HIS A 237 -22.59 1.02 15.11
C HIS A 237 -21.60 0.41 14.10
N GLY A 238 -20.50 1.10 13.76
CA GLY A 238 -19.53 0.67 12.75
C GLY A 238 -18.41 -0.24 13.24
N THR A 239 -18.12 -0.27 14.56
CA THR A 239 -16.99 -1.02 15.13
C THR A 239 -17.05 -2.52 14.82
N THR A 240 -18.22 -3.14 14.98
CA THR A 240 -18.40 -4.57 14.71
C THR A 240 -18.20 -4.89 13.24
N VAL A 241 -18.73 -4.05 12.34
CA VAL A 241 -18.55 -4.19 10.89
C VAL A 241 -17.07 -4.15 10.53
N LEU A 242 -16.33 -3.14 11.03
CA LEU A 242 -14.91 -2.98 10.75
C LEU A 242 -14.09 -4.17 11.25
N ARG A 243 -14.38 -4.67 12.47
CA ARG A 243 -13.72 -5.86 13.04
C ARG A 243 -13.92 -7.10 12.17
N LEU A 244 -15.15 -7.33 11.71
CA LEU A 244 -15.49 -8.50 10.88
C LEU A 244 -14.85 -8.41 9.49
N LEU A 245 -14.88 -7.23 8.85
CA LEU A 245 -14.24 -7.01 7.56
C LEU A 245 -12.71 -7.16 7.65
N ALA A 246 -12.09 -6.59 8.68
CA ALA A 246 -10.65 -6.75 8.93
C ALA A 246 -10.29 -8.22 9.16
N ALA A 247 -11.06 -8.95 9.96
CA ALA A 247 -10.87 -10.39 10.16
C ALA A 247 -11.03 -11.17 8.84
N GLY A 248 -11.99 -10.78 7.99
CA GLY A 248 -12.24 -11.36 6.67
C GLY A 248 -11.07 -11.20 5.68
N ALA A 249 -10.20 -10.22 5.88
CA ALA A 249 -9.00 -10.03 5.05
C ALA A 249 -7.98 -11.19 5.22
N LEU A 250 -7.94 -11.88 6.35
CA LEU A 250 -7.02 -12.99 6.59
C LEU A 250 -7.30 -14.21 5.68
N PRO A 251 -8.52 -14.80 5.66
CA PRO A 251 -8.83 -15.89 4.74
C PRO A 251 -8.74 -15.45 3.27
N ARG A 252 -9.02 -14.18 2.97
CA ARG A 252 -8.91 -13.62 1.62
C ARG A 252 -7.52 -13.82 1.01
N VAL A 253 -6.44 -13.70 1.79
CA VAL A 253 -5.07 -13.94 1.31
C VAL A 253 -4.91 -15.32 0.66
N VAL A 254 -5.53 -16.35 1.24
CA VAL A 254 -5.47 -17.72 0.72
C VAL A 254 -6.24 -17.84 -0.60
N VAL A 255 -7.40 -17.19 -0.69
CA VAL A 255 -8.23 -17.15 -1.89
C VAL A 255 -7.48 -16.48 -3.04
N GLU A 256 -6.89 -15.30 -2.80
CA GLU A 256 -6.15 -14.54 -3.81
C GLU A 256 -4.88 -15.27 -4.30
N LEU A 257 -4.18 -15.96 -3.40
CA LEU A 257 -3.06 -16.83 -3.77
C LEU A 257 -3.50 -17.96 -4.71
N TYR A 258 -4.62 -18.61 -4.40
CA TYR A 258 -5.13 -19.70 -5.23
C TYR A 258 -5.62 -19.20 -6.58
N ILE A 259 -6.28 -18.03 -6.63
CA ILE A 259 -6.63 -17.32 -7.88
C ILE A 259 -5.37 -17.08 -8.72
N GLY A 260 -4.29 -16.59 -8.12
CA GLY A 260 -3.01 -16.40 -8.79
C GLY A 260 -2.45 -17.70 -9.39
N VAL A 261 -2.48 -18.79 -8.62
CA VAL A 261 -2.05 -20.13 -9.09
C VAL A 261 -2.91 -20.62 -10.25
N LEU A 262 -4.24 -20.49 -10.17
CA LEU A 262 -5.14 -20.88 -11.26
C LEU A 262 -4.90 -20.06 -12.53
N ARG A 263 -4.58 -18.78 -12.38
CA ARG A 263 -4.22 -17.89 -13.50
C ARG A 263 -2.92 -18.30 -14.17
N VAL A 264 -1.88 -18.66 -13.41
CA VAL A 264 -0.61 -19.20 -13.95
C VAL A 264 -0.81 -20.55 -14.63
N GLN A 265 -1.64 -21.41 -14.07
CA GLN A 265 -1.96 -22.73 -14.66
C GLN A 265 -2.88 -22.64 -15.89
N GLY A 266 -3.46 -21.47 -16.18
CA GLY A 266 -4.40 -21.28 -17.28
C GLY A 266 -5.76 -21.97 -17.08
N ARG A 267 -6.14 -22.29 -15.84
CA ARG A 267 -7.40 -22.98 -15.50
C ARG A 267 -8.55 -21.98 -15.35
N THR A 268 -8.84 -21.24 -16.41
CA THR A 268 -9.81 -20.12 -16.41
C THR A 268 -11.23 -20.53 -16.03
N GLY A 269 -11.68 -21.74 -16.38
CA GLY A 269 -13.00 -22.24 -15.97
C GLY A 269 -13.13 -22.45 -14.45
N VAL A 270 -12.08 -22.95 -13.79
CA VAL A 270 -12.08 -23.13 -12.32
C VAL A 270 -11.96 -21.77 -11.62
N LEU A 271 -11.18 -20.85 -12.20
CA LEU A 271 -11.09 -19.47 -11.73
C LEU A 271 -12.48 -18.79 -11.75
N ALA A 272 -13.18 -18.88 -12.87
CA ALA A 272 -14.53 -18.34 -13.04
C ALA A 272 -15.53 -18.97 -12.05
N ALA A 273 -15.49 -20.29 -11.87
CA ALA A 273 -16.35 -20.99 -10.91
C ALA A 273 -16.07 -20.57 -9.46
N LEU A 274 -14.79 -20.41 -9.08
CA LEU A 274 -14.40 -19.98 -7.73
C LEU A 274 -14.88 -18.54 -7.45
N GLN A 275 -14.68 -17.62 -8.40
CA GLN A 275 -15.12 -16.23 -8.26
C GLN A 275 -16.66 -16.09 -8.33
N GLY A 276 -17.34 -16.92 -9.12
CA GLY A 276 -18.79 -17.02 -9.12
C GLY A 276 -19.33 -17.53 -7.79
N ALA A 277 -18.78 -18.62 -7.25
CA ALA A 277 -19.15 -19.14 -5.93
C ALA A 277 -18.91 -18.10 -4.83
N MET A 278 -17.82 -17.34 -4.93
CA MET A 278 -17.50 -16.24 -4.03
C MET A 278 -18.54 -15.13 -4.06
N CYS A 279 -18.91 -14.68 -5.25
CA CYS A 279 -19.94 -13.68 -5.44
C CYS A 279 -21.28 -14.15 -4.87
N THR A 280 -21.72 -15.37 -5.21
CA THR A 280 -22.99 -15.93 -4.75
C THR A 280 -23.02 -16.12 -3.24
N LEU A 281 -21.94 -16.61 -2.64
CA LEU A 281 -21.86 -16.79 -1.19
C LEU A 281 -21.91 -15.45 -0.46
N VAL A 282 -21.11 -14.46 -0.87
CA VAL A 282 -21.08 -13.15 -0.18
C VAL A 282 -22.40 -12.42 -0.33
N LEU A 283 -22.93 -12.27 -1.55
CA LEU A 283 -24.16 -11.53 -1.78
C LEU A 283 -25.38 -12.30 -1.23
N GLY A 284 -25.42 -13.63 -1.39
CA GLY A 284 -26.49 -14.48 -0.88
C GLY A 284 -26.53 -14.52 0.65
N SER A 285 -25.37 -14.70 1.29
CA SER A 285 -25.31 -14.66 2.76
C SER A 285 -25.59 -13.26 3.32
N ALA A 286 -25.16 -12.18 2.64
CA ALA A 286 -25.48 -10.82 3.03
C ALA A 286 -27.00 -10.57 3.02
N ALA A 287 -27.70 -11.00 1.95
CA ALA A 287 -29.15 -10.86 1.86
C ALA A 287 -29.90 -11.55 3.02
N VAL A 288 -29.41 -12.71 3.46
CA VAL A 288 -30.00 -13.46 4.59
C VAL A 288 -29.62 -12.84 5.94
N LEU A 289 -28.35 -12.45 6.11
CA LEU A 289 -27.80 -11.94 7.37
C LEU A 289 -28.21 -10.49 7.69
N PHE A 290 -28.72 -9.73 6.72
CA PHE A 290 -29.26 -8.39 6.97
C PHE A 290 -30.46 -8.38 7.92
N ALA A 291 -31.30 -9.43 7.89
CA ALA A 291 -32.46 -9.52 8.78
C ALA A 291 -32.06 -9.71 10.26
N PRO A 292 -31.20 -10.68 10.64
CA PRO A 292 -30.85 -10.91 12.05
C PRO A 292 -29.74 -10.01 12.59
N ALA A 293 -28.81 -9.51 11.76
CA ALA A 293 -27.59 -8.85 12.22
C ALA A 293 -27.44 -7.39 11.75
N GLY A 294 -28.45 -6.83 11.07
CA GLY A 294 -28.42 -5.47 10.53
C GLY A 294 -27.20 -5.22 9.63
N ILE A 295 -26.58 -4.06 9.76
CA ILE A 295 -25.37 -3.69 8.99
C ILE A 295 -24.16 -4.62 9.28
N ALA A 296 -24.08 -5.22 10.47
CA ALA A 296 -23.05 -6.21 10.79
C ALA A 296 -23.21 -7.51 9.99
N GLY A 297 -24.40 -7.76 9.46
CA GLY A 297 -24.68 -8.89 8.56
C GLY A 297 -23.78 -8.90 7.32
N ALA A 298 -23.42 -7.73 6.77
CA ALA A 298 -22.44 -7.65 5.67
C ALA A 298 -21.04 -8.12 6.09
N GLY A 299 -20.58 -7.73 7.29
CA GLY A 299 -19.29 -8.16 7.83
C GLY A 299 -19.24 -9.68 8.03
N TRP A 300 -20.32 -10.25 8.58
CA TRP A 300 -20.46 -11.70 8.75
C TRP A 300 -20.51 -12.44 7.41
N ALA A 301 -21.26 -11.93 6.44
CA ALA A 301 -21.36 -12.48 5.11
C ALA A 301 -20.00 -12.59 4.43
N VAL A 302 -19.20 -11.51 4.49
CA VAL A 302 -17.83 -11.50 3.98
C VAL A 302 -16.96 -12.50 4.74
N LEU A 303 -16.93 -12.45 6.08
CA LEU A 303 -16.06 -13.32 6.88
C LEU A 303 -16.36 -14.81 6.66
N ILE A 304 -17.63 -15.22 6.74
CA ILE A 304 -18.06 -16.62 6.59
C ILE A 304 -17.75 -17.11 5.17
N SER A 305 -18.14 -16.32 4.16
CA SER A 305 -17.93 -16.68 2.75
C SER A 305 -16.44 -16.79 2.42
N MET A 306 -15.63 -15.80 2.82
CA MET A 306 -14.19 -15.83 2.60
C MET A 306 -13.55 -17.02 3.31
N THR A 307 -13.98 -17.35 4.53
CA THR A 307 -13.44 -18.50 5.28
C THR A 307 -13.78 -19.82 4.60
N LEU A 308 -15.02 -20.00 4.13
CA LEU A 308 -15.44 -21.20 3.42
C LEU A 308 -14.65 -21.39 2.12
N ILE A 309 -14.49 -20.32 1.35
CA ILE A 309 -13.77 -20.34 0.07
C ILE A 309 -12.27 -20.50 0.30
N ALA A 310 -11.72 -19.92 1.36
CA ALA A 310 -10.34 -20.11 1.76
C ALA A 310 -10.07 -21.57 2.14
N ALA A 311 -11.01 -22.26 2.79
CA ALA A 311 -10.88 -23.69 3.09
C ALA A 311 -10.78 -24.52 1.79
N VAL A 312 -11.67 -24.26 0.82
CA VAL A 312 -11.63 -24.91 -0.51
C VAL A 312 -10.33 -24.57 -1.24
N SER A 313 -9.93 -23.30 -1.21
CA SER A 313 -8.71 -22.80 -1.84
C SER A 313 -7.44 -23.39 -1.21
N ALA A 314 -7.43 -23.62 0.10
CA ALA A 314 -6.32 -24.26 0.80
C ALA A 314 -6.15 -25.72 0.38
N VAL A 315 -7.24 -26.46 0.18
CA VAL A 315 -7.20 -27.83 -0.36
C VAL A 315 -6.68 -27.82 -1.80
N GLY A 316 -7.21 -26.91 -2.63
CA GLY A 316 -6.73 -26.70 -4.00
C GLY A 316 -5.23 -26.40 -4.06
N LEU A 317 -4.77 -25.50 -3.19
CA LEU A 317 -3.36 -25.13 -3.07
C LEU A 317 -2.49 -26.33 -2.65
N ARG A 318 -2.89 -27.07 -1.61
CA ARG A 318 -2.17 -28.29 -1.18
C ARG A 318 -2.08 -29.33 -2.29
N SER A 319 -3.14 -29.52 -3.07
CA SER A 319 -3.16 -30.47 -4.18
C SER A 319 -2.22 -30.05 -5.32
N ALA A 320 -2.17 -28.75 -5.62
CA ALA A 320 -1.29 -28.19 -6.63
C ALA A 320 0.19 -28.27 -6.23
N LEU A 321 0.48 -28.10 -4.93
CA LEU A 321 1.82 -28.21 -4.38
C LEU A 321 2.32 -29.67 -4.40
N ARG A 322 1.52 -30.62 -3.92
CA ARG A 322 1.89 -32.06 -3.86
C ARG A 322 2.16 -32.69 -5.23
N ARG A 323 1.52 -32.21 -6.29
CA ARG A 323 1.74 -32.72 -7.66
C ARG A 323 3.10 -32.32 -8.24
N ASN A 324 3.72 -31.27 -7.72
CA ASN A 324 5.04 -30.79 -8.15
C ASN A 324 6.20 -31.34 -7.30
N ASP A 325 5.91 -31.87 -6.10
CA ASP A 325 6.91 -32.49 -5.21
C ASP A 325 7.21 -33.96 -5.57
N LEU A 326 6.48 -34.56 -6.52
CA LEU A 326 6.79 -35.90 -7.01
C LEU A 326 8.11 -35.84 -7.80
N PRO A 327 9.17 -36.57 -7.39
CA PRO A 327 10.41 -36.63 -8.15
C PRO A 327 10.10 -37.15 -9.56
N PRO A 328 10.77 -36.63 -10.61
CA PRO A 328 10.56 -37.15 -11.96
C PRO A 328 10.83 -38.65 -11.91
N VAL A 329 9.83 -39.45 -12.31
CA VAL A 329 9.96 -40.91 -12.44
C VAL A 329 11.27 -41.18 -13.16
N GLY A 330 12.20 -41.85 -12.47
CA GLY A 330 13.56 -42.04 -12.92
C GLY A 330 13.57 -42.59 -14.34
N ARG A 331 14.10 -41.81 -15.28
CA ARG A 331 14.52 -42.35 -16.57
C ARG A 331 15.67 -43.31 -16.27
N SER A 332 15.47 -44.58 -16.59
CA SER A 332 16.55 -45.55 -16.75
C SER A 332 17.67 -44.90 -17.58
N ALA A 333 18.90 -44.96 -17.08
CA ALA A 333 20.08 -44.28 -17.60
C ALA A 333 20.62 -44.87 -18.93
N THR A 334 19.75 -45.39 -19.79
CA THR A 334 20.13 -46.10 -21.03
C THR A 334 19.29 -45.69 -22.23
N ALA A 335 19.06 -44.39 -22.43
CA ALA A 335 18.57 -43.87 -23.70
C ALA A 335 19.64 -43.01 -24.38
N PRO A 336 20.08 -43.32 -25.60
CA PRO A 336 21.18 -42.62 -26.26
C PRO A 336 20.83 -41.14 -26.49
N ALA A 337 21.84 -40.29 -26.29
CA ALA A 337 21.75 -38.84 -26.34
C ALA A 337 21.61 -38.30 -27.78
N TYR A 338 20.55 -38.67 -28.49
CA TYR A 338 20.14 -38.05 -29.73
C TYR A 338 18.61 -37.85 -29.76
N GLY A 339 18.13 -36.95 -28.90
CA GLY A 339 16.74 -36.50 -28.88
C GLY A 339 16.63 -35.11 -29.52
N THR A 340 16.01 -35.05 -30.71
CA THR A 340 15.71 -33.80 -31.40
C THR A 340 14.92 -32.84 -30.50
N ARG A 341 15.01 -31.53 -30.78
CA ARG A 341 14.34 -30.45 -30.04
C ARG A 341 12.83 -30.73 -29.79
N TRP A 342 12.19 -31.47 -30.69
CA TRP A 342 10.80 -31.90 -30.62
C TRP A 342 10.51 -32.92 -29.50
N ALA A 343 11.40 -33.88 -29.25
CA ALA A 343 11.24 -34.87 -28.18
C ALA A 343 11.35 -34.23 -26.77
N ARG A 344 12.17 -33.18 -26.64
CA ARG A 344 12.25 -32.34 -25.42
C ARG A 344 10.99 -31.48 -25.23
N LEU A 345 10.40 -30.97 -26.32
CA LEU A 345 9.13 -30.23 -26.27
C LEU A 345 7.95 -31.11 -25.84
N ASN A 346 7.96 -32.40 -26.20
CA ASN A 346 6.88 -33.33 -25.84
C ASN A 346 6.90 -33.77 -24.37
N ALA A 347 8.08 -33.79 -23.73
CA ALA A 347 8.21 -34.13 -22.31
C ALA A 347 7.60 -33.09 -21.34
N THR A 348 7.23 -31.91 -21.85
CA THR A 348 6.57 -30.82 -21.09
C THR A 348 5.10 -30.62 -21.47
N ALA A 349 4.51 -31.54 -22.24
CA ALA A 349 3.17 -31.44 -22.79
C ALA A 349 2.04 -31.30 -21.73
N GLY A 350 2.31 -31.58 -20.45
CA GLY A 350 1.32 -31.49 -19.37
C GLY A 350 1.17 -30.13 -18.68
N TYR A 351 2.02 -29.14 -18.93
CA TYR A 351 1.98 -27.86 -18.21
C TYR A 351 2.13 -26.64 -19.13
N GLY A 352 1.07 -25.83 -19.21
CA GLY A 352 1.13 -24.44 -19.66
C GLY A 352 1.06 -24.19 -21.18
N THR A 353 0.59 -22.99 -21.51
CA THR A 353 0.51 -22.46 -22.87
C THR A 353 1.90 -22.22 -23.47
N ASN A 354 1.99 -22.20 -24.81
CA ASN A 354 3.25 -22.23 -25.56
C ASN A 354 4.21 -21.07 -25.26
N TRP A 355 3.72 -19.95 -24.72
CA TRP A 355 4.53 -18.77 -24.38
C TRP A 355 5.30 -18.93 -23.05
N ALA A 356 4.66 -19.49 -22.02
CA ALA A 356 5.29 -19.74 -20.72
C ALA A 356 6.41 -20.79 -20.84
N ARG A 357 6.24 -21.76 -21.75
CA ARG A 357 7.23 -22.78 -22.09
C ARG A 357 8.51 -22.20 -22.70
N ARG A 358 8.40 -21.04 -23.38
CA ARG A 358 9.50 -20.41 -24.13
C ARG A 358 10.31 -19.45 -23.26
N ALA A 359 9.65 -18.71 -22.36
CA ALA A 359 10.29 -17.81 -21.39
C ALA A 359 11.20 -18.54 -20.38
N ALA A 360 10.89 -19.79 -20.03
CA ALA A 360 11.69 -20.58 -19.09
C ALA A 360 13.05 -21.06 -19.67
N TYR A 361 13.23 -21.07 -21.00
CA TYR A 361 14.45 -21.55 -21.65
C TYR A 361 15.46 -20.44 -21.98
N GLU A 362 15.03 -19.19 -22.14
CA GLU A 362 15.94 -18.06 -22.46
C GLU A 362 16.82 -17.64 -21.28
N ARG A 363 16.54 -18.14 -20.07
CA ARG A 363 17.26 -17.77 -18.85
C ARG A 363 18.58 -18.51 -18.63
N ASP A 364 18.78 -19.67 -19.25
CA ASP A 364 20.00 -20.48 -19.09
C ASP A 364 21.23 -19.93 -19.87
N GLY A 365 21.11 -18.78 -20.54
CA GLY A 365 22.17 -18.20 -21.37
C GLY A 365 22.57 -16.76 -21.06
N ILE A 366 22.09 -16.14 -19.98
CA ILE A 366 22.32 -14.71 -19.69
C ILE A 366 22.89 -14.54 -18.27
N ASP A 367 24.08 -13.94 -18.19
CA ASP A 367 24.80 -13.61 -16.96
C ASP A 367 24.07 -12.54 -16.12
N GLU A 368 24.25 -12.58 -14.80
CA GLU A 368 23.27 -12.17 -13.78
C GLU A 368 23.04 -10.65 -13.56
N ASP A 369 23.57 -9.74 -14.39
CA ASP A 369 23.67 -8.31 -14.03
C ASP A 369 22.82 -7.32 -14.84
N THR A 370 21.74 -7.73 -15.49
CA THR A 370 20.81 -6.76 -16.13
C THR A 370 19.34 -7.16 -15.98
N VAL A 371 18.65 -6.58 -15.00
CA VAL A 371 17.18 -6.68 -14.86
C VAL A 371 16.53 -5.73 -15.87
N THR A 372 16.32 -6.20 -17.09
CA THR A 372 15.38 -5.61 -18.05
C THR A 372 14.14 -6.47 -18.19
N LEU A 373 12.98 -5.86 -17.90
CA LEU A 373 11.63 -6.41 -17.96
C LEU A 373 11.26 -6.83 -19.40
N PHE A 374 11.54 -8.07 -19.76
CA PHE A 374 11.20 -8.64 -21.07
C PHE A 374 9.83 -9.34 -21.01
N ILE A 375 8.76 -8.63 -21.36
CA ILE A 375 7.50 -9.25 -21.78
C ILE A 375 7.72 -9.75 -23.22
N GLY A 376 7.32 -10.99 -23.53
CA GLY A 376 7.74 -11.73 -24.71
C GLY A 376 7.38 -11.14 -26.08
N ARG A 377 8.17 -11.54 -27.10
CA ARG A 377 7.88 -11.44 -28.53
C ARG A 377 7.27 -12.77 -29.03
N PRO A 378 6.29 -12.75 -29.95
CA PRO A 378 6.06 -13.87 -30.86
C PRO A 378 6.61 -13.53 -32.26
N GLY A 379 7.49 -14.41 -32.79
CA GLY A 379 7.49 -14.72 -34.23
C GLY A 379 8.53 -14.09 -35.15
N TYR A 380 9.57 -14.88 -35.41
CA TYR A 380 10.31 -15.10 -36.67
C TYR A 380 11.18 -14.02 -37.32
N GLU A 381 12.48 -14.37 -37.32
CA GLU A 381 13.53 -13.94 -38.22
C GLU A 381 13.33 -14.48 -39.64
N ARG A 382 13.52 -13.60 -40.62
CA ARG A 382 14.20 -13.90 -41.89
C ARG A 382 15.03 -12.66 -42.22
N GLU A 383 16.27 -12.92 -42.66
CA GLU A 383 17.24 -11.98 -43.24
C GLU A 383 18.13 -11.18 -42.28
N ALA A 384 19.28 -11.77 -41.93
CA ALA A 384 20.61 -11.13 -41.97
C ALA A 384 21.66 -12.26 -41.94
N LEU A 385 22.18 -12.64 -43.11
CA LEU A 385 23.54 -12.33 -43.60
C LEU A 385 24.62 -13.12 -42.84
N GLN A 386 25.22 -14.14 -43.46
CA GLN A 386 26.42 -14.05 -44.30
C GLN A 386 27.62 -13.37 -43.64
N ALA A 387 28.75 -14.03 -43.86
CA ALA A 387 30.14 -13.60 -43.70
C ALA A 387 30.77 -13.76 -42.30
N ASP A 388 31.61 -14.79 -42.23
CA ASP A 388 32.85 -14.78 -41.48
C ASP A 388 33.51 -13.40 -41.49
N THR A 389 33.75 -12.82 -40.33
CA THR A 389 34.91 -11.93 -40.15
C THR A 389 35.37 -11.99 -38.69
N LEU A 390 36.58 -12.53 -38.51
CA LEU A 390 37.34 -12.52 -37.27
C LEU A 390 37.52 -11.08 -36.77
N ALA A 391 36.86 -10.72 -35.67
CA ALA A 391 37.17 -9.51 -34.90
C ALA A 391 38.09 -9.85 -33.73
N LEU A 392 39.38 -9.55 -33.92
CA LEU A 392 40.44 -9.67 -32.93
C LEU A 392 40.19 -8.68 -31.78
N ILE A 393 39.84 -9.17 -30.58
CA ILE A 393 39.71 -8.33 -29.38
C ILE A 393 41.12 -8.03 -28.84
N LYS A 394 41.62 -6.81 -29.09
CA LYS A 394 42.84 -6.27 -28.47
C LYS A 394 42.48 -5.61 -27.13
N ARG A 395 42.83 -6.23 -26.00
CA ARG A 395 42.77 -5.58 -24.67
C ARG A 395 43.81 -4.44 -24.60
N PRO A 396 43.45 -3.21 -24.19
CA PRO A 396 44.44 -2.20 -23.86
C PRO A 396 45.12 -2.52 -22.52
N PRO A 397 46.37 -2.06 -22.27
CA PRO A 397 47.09 -2.34 -21.03
C PRO A 397 46.51 -1.54 -19.87
N HIS A 398 46.59 -2.13 -18.69
CA HIS A 398 46.16 -1.58 -17.42
C HIS A 398 47.03 -0.36 -17.03
N GLU A 399 46.47 0.84 -16.99
CA GLU A 399 47.10 1.97 -16.27
C GLU A 399 46.67 1.97 -14.80
N PRO A 400 47.59 2.29 -13.85
CA PRO A 400 47.29 2.29 -12.43
C PRO A 400 46.52 3.55 -12.02
N ALA A 401 45.18 3.46 -12.02
CA ALA A 401 44.32 4.46 -11.40
C ALA A 401 44.41 4.38 -9.87
N ARG A 402 45.43 4.97 -9.25
CA ARG A 402 45.55 5.03 -7.77
C ARG A 402 45.79 6.39 -7.12
N GLU A 403 45.96 7.49 -7.86
CA GLU A 403 46.17 8.81 -7.22
C GLU A 403 45.02 9.83 -7.37
N VAL A 404 44.09 9.66 -8.31
CA VAL A 404 43.03 10.67 -8.55
C VAL A 404 41.79 10.46 -7.64
N ALA A 405 41.63 9.28 -7.03
CA ALA A 405 40.48 8.94 -6.19
C ALA A 405 40.60 9.47 -4.74
N SER A 406 41.82 9.73 -4.25
CA SER A 406 42.03 10.24 -2.88
C SER A 406 41.66 11.73 -2.78
N GLY A 407 42.00 12.55 -3.79
CA GLY A 407 41.65 13.99 -3.80
C GLY A 407 40.14 14.26 -3.87
N ARG A 408 39.43 13.57 -4.78
CA ARG A 408 37.97 13.74 -4.96
C ARG A 408 37.14 13.23 -3.77
N SER A 409 37.61 12.20 -3.05
CA SER A 409 36.92 11.69 -1.86
C SER A 409 37.11 12.59 -0.62
N VAL A 410 38.27 13.24 -0.51
CA VAL A 410 38.55 14.24 0.54
C VAL A 410 37.76 15.54 0.32
N GLU A 411 37.68 16.04 -0.91
CA GLU A 411 36.86 17.23 -1.26
C GLU A 411 35.35 16.99 -1.12
N ALA A 412 34.87 15.80 -1.48
CA ALA A 412 33.47 15.44 -1.25
C ALA A 412 33.14 15.38 0.25
N GLY A 413 34.04 14.80 1.05
CA GLY A 413 33.88 14.73 2.51
C GLY A 413 33.98 16.09 3.21
N SER A 414 34.79 17.03 2.71
CA SER A 414 34.86 18.38 3.27
C SER A 414 33.58 19.17 2.95
N ARG A 415 33.09 19.12 1.72
CA ARG A 415 31.86 19.79 1.29
C ARG A 415 30.63 19.27 2.05
N GLU A 416 30.57 17.96 2.30
CA GLU A 416 29.51 17.32 3.09
C GLU A 416 29.50 17.83 4.55
N ARG A 417 30.68 18.02 5.16
CA ARG A 417 30.82 18.59 6.52
C ARG A 417 30.41 20.07 6.58
N TRP A 418 30.75 20.86 5.57
CA TRP A 418 30.35 22.27 5.50
C TRP A 418 28.83 22.42 5.37
N VAL A 419 28.19 21.59 4.54
CA VAL A 419 26.72 21.58 4.41
C VAL A 419 26.05 21.13 5.71
N ALA A 420 26.58 20.09 6.37
CA ALA A 420 26.06 19.65 7.66
C ALA A 420 26.21 20.73 8.75
N GLY A 421 27.37 21.40 8.81
CA GLY A 421 27.63 22.51 9.73
C GLY A 421 26.71 23.70 9.47
N GLY A 422 26.49 24.05 8.21
CA GLY A 422 25.55 25.10 7.80
C GLY A 422 24.11 24.79 8.21
N LEU A 423 23.66 23.53 8.03
CA LEU A 423 22.33 23.10 8.46
C LEU A 423 22.16 23.12 9.99
N TRP A 424 23.18 22.74 10.75
CA TRP A 424 23.16 22.87 12.22
C TRP A 424 23.10 24.33 12.68
N GLY A 425 23.89 25.20 12.06
CA GLY A 425 23.86 26.64 12.32
C GLY A 425 22.49 27.24 12.01
N LEU A 426 21.93 26.90 10.85
CA LEU A 426 20.61 27.35 10.44
C LEU A 426 19.49 26.82 11.35
N LEU A 427 19.58 25.56 11.80
CA LEU A 427 18.67 24.99 12.79
C LEU A 427 18.70 25.77 14.11
N GLY A 428 19.90 26.08 14.61
CA GLY A 428 20.09 26.86 15.83
C GLY A 428 19.50 28.26 15.72
N VAL A 429 19.80 28.98 14.63
CA VAL A 429 19.29 30.33 14.36
C VAL A 429 17.77 30.32 14.21
N ALA A 430 17.21 29.38 13.44
CA ALA A 430 15.77 29.27 13.23
C ALA A 430 15.03 28.95 14.55
N THR A 431 15.59 28.06 15.37
CA THR A 431 15.01 27.70 16.68
C THR A 431 15.07 28.89 17.63
N ALA A 432 16.20 29.59 17.71
CA ALA A 432 16.34 30.77 18.56
C ALA A 432 15.43 31.93 18.12
N ALA A 433 15.31 32.16 16.80
CA ALA A 433 14.42 33.18 16.25
C ALA A 433 12.95 32.86 16.54
N PHE A 434 12.55 31.59 16.40
CA PHE A 434 11.19 31.15 16.74
C PHE A 434 10.88 31.40 18.21
N TRP A 435 11.76 30.97 19.14
CA TRP A 435 11.53 31.14 20.57
C TRP A 435 11.62 32.60 21.03
N ALA A 436 12.50 33.40 20.42
CA ALA A 436 12.58 34.83 20.72
C ALA A 436 11.31 35.58 20.29
N ALA A 437 10.74 35.23 19.13
CA ALA A 437 9.45 35.76 18.70
C ALA A 437 8.30 35.23 19.57
N ALA A 438 8.28 33.93 19.84
CA ALA A 438 7.25 33.28 20.61
C ALA A 438 7.18 33.80 22.06
N LEU A 439 8.31 33.99 22.74
CA LEU A 439 8.34 34.49 24.12
C LEU A 439 8.03 35.98 24.24
N ARG A 440 8.26 36.77 23.19
CA ARG A 440 8.03 38.22 23.19
C ARG A 440 6.62 38.62 22.76
N GLU A 441 6.06 37.91 21.78
CA GLU A 441 4.87 38.35 21.05
C GLU A 441 3.65 37.46 21.27
N LEU A 442 3.79 36.25 21.85
CA LEU A 442 2.63 35.42 22.21
C LEU A 442 2.12 35.71 23.63
N PRO A 443 0.79 35.64 23.84
CA PRO A 443 0.16 35.97 25.12
C PRO A 443 0.20 34.80 26.12
N TRP A 444 1.38 34.51 26.69
CA TRP A 444 1.54 33.43 27.68
C TRP A 444 0.78 33.65 29.01
N LEU A 445 0.43 34.90 29.34
CA LEU A 445 -0.15 35.32 30.63
C LEU A 445 -1.63 35.74 30.54
N GLY A 446 -2.29 35.56 29.38
CA GLY A 446 -3.72 35.83 29.22
C GLY A 446 -4.58 34.63 29.63
N GLY A 447 -5.66 34.86 30.38
CA GLY A 447 -6.66 33.82 30.68
C GLY A 447 -7.26 33.21 29.39
N PRO A 448 -7.92 32.04 29.48
CA PRO A 448 -8.42 31.31 28.32
C PRO A 448 -9.30 32.20 27.44
N SER A 449 -8.94 32.34 26.17
CA SER A 449 -9.75 33.09 25.19
C SER A 449 -11.11 32.38 24.99
N GLU A 450 -12.22 33.10 25.18
CA GLU A 450 -13.58 32.55 25.05
C GLU A 450 -13.90 32.05 23.63
N ASP A 451 -13.21 32.55 22.60
CA ASP A 451 -13.43 32.15 21.21
C ASP A 451 -12.59 30.92 20.81
N VAL A 452 -13.29 29.87 20.35
CA VAL A 452 -12.69 28.66 19.78
C VAL A 452 -12.03 29.01 18.43
N LEU A 453 -10.81 29.52 18.45
CA LEU A 453 -10.06 29.85 17.23
C LEU A 453 -9.83 28.57 16.42
N THR A 454 -10.25 28.56 15.15
CA THR A 454 -9.94 27.48 14.20
C THR A 454 -8.45 27.49 13.82
N GLY A 455 -7.90 26.36 13.35
CA GLY A 455 -6.47 26.26 13.02
C GLY A 455 -5.95 27.32 12.03
N ARG A 456 -6.84 27.84 11.16
CA ARG A 456 -6.55 28.97 10.25
C ARG A 456 -6.44 30.31 10.99
N GLN A 457 -7.28 30.53 11.99
CA GLN A 457 -7.25 31.74 12.83
C GLN A 457 -6.02 31.73 13.76
N LEU A 458 -5.60 30.56 14.24
CA LEU A 458 -4.32 30.38 14.96
C LEU A 458 -3.11 30.77 14.10
N LEU A 459 -3.10 30.37 12.81
CA LEU A 459 -2.04 30.76 11.88
C LEU A 459 -2.06 32.25 11.56
N ALA A 460 -3.24 32.86 11.46
CA ALA A 460 -3.39 34.30 11.22
C ALA A 460 -3.03 35.15 12.45
N ALA A 461 -3.16 34.60 13.65
CA ALA A 461 -2.81 35.25 14.91
C ALA A 461 -1.32 35.15 15.27
N LEU A 462 -0.54 34.33 14.55
CA LEU A 462 0.90 34.22 14.77
C LEU A 462 1.65 35.43 14.21
N PRO A 463 2.68 35.94 14.92
CA PRO A 463 3.50 36.99 14.39
C PRO A 463 4.28 36.52 13.15
N PRO A 464 4.50 37.39 12.16
CA PRO A 464 5.14 37.03 10.90
C PRO A 464 6.57 36.49 11.12
N THR A 465 7.24 36.94 12.17
CA THR A 465 8.56 36.46 12.61
C THR A 465 8.54 34.98 13.01
N ALA A 466 7.53 34.55 13.77
CA ALA A 466 7.35 33.15 14.15
C ALA A 466 6.95 32.26 12.96
N LEU A 467 6.12 32.78 12.03
CA LEU A 467 5.77 32.06 10.80
C LEU A 467 6.98 31.84 9.90
N VAL A 468 7.81 32.86 9.70
CA VAL A 468 9.05 32.76 8.91
C VAL A 468 10.03 31.79 9.57
N ALA A 469 10.22 31.88 10.90
CA ALA A 469 11.09 30.97 11.63
C ALA A 469 10.59 29.51 11.59
N GLY A 470 9.28 29.29 11.74
CA GLY A 470 8.66 27.97 11.60
C GLY A 470 8.81 27.38 10.19
N GLY A 471 8.60 28.21 9.16
CA GLY A 471 8.87 27.82 7.77
C GLY A 471 10.33 27.45 7.53
N LEU A 472 11.26 28.21 8.11
CA LEU A 472 12.69 27.95 8.01
C LEU A 472 13.08 26.62 8.70
N LEU A 473 12.50 26.30 9.86
CA LEU A 473 12.71 25.00 10.52
C LEU A 473 12.27 23.83 9.64
N LEU A 474 11.16 23.99 8.90
CA LEU A 474 10.65 22.96 7.99
C LEU A 474 11.55 22.80 6.76
N VAL A 475 12.08 23.91 6.22
CA VAL A 475 13.07 23.88 5.13
C VAL A 475 14.36 23.19 5.59
N VAL A 476 14.84 23.48 6.81
CA VAL A 476 16.00 22.82 7.41
C VAL A 476 15.75 21.31 7.56
N PHE A 477 14.58 20.90 8.01
CA PHE A 477 14.20 19.48 8.09
C PHE A 477 14.20 18.81 6.70
N VAL A 478 13.59 19.43 5.69
CA VAL A 478 13.58 18.89 4.33
C VAL A 478 15.00 18.82 3.76
N GLY A 479 15.82 19.86 3.96
CA GLY A 479 17.23 19.89 3.57
C GLY A 479 18.05 18.79 4.24
N ALA A 480 17.85 18.57 5.55
CA ALA A 480 18.50 17.52 6.33
C ALA A 480 18.20 16.11 5.80
N VAL A 481 16.97 15.88 5.37
CA VAL A 481 16.52 14.57 4.87
C VAL A 481 16.98 14.32 3.43
N THR A 482 16.96 15.36 2.58
CA THR A 482 17.22 15.26 1.14
C THR A 482 18.70 15.29 0.79
N LEU A 483 19.48 16.18 1.42
CA LEU A 483 20.88 16.40 1.06
C LEU A 483 21.82 15.30 1.57
N ARG A 484 21.34 14.36 2.40
CA ARG A 484 22.11 13.27 3.04
C ARG A 484 23.42 13.72 3.71
N ALA A 485 23.62 15.02 3.90
CA ALA A 485 24.90 15.63 4.30
C ALA A 485 25.34 15.22 5.73
N ALA A 486 24.44 14.63 6.51
CA ALA A 486 24.78 13.94 7.74
C ALA A 486 24.42 12.46 7.58
N ARG A 487 25.42 11.58 7.68
CA ARG A 487 25.23 10.12 7.75
C ARG A 487 24.42 9.66 8.99
N GLY A 488 24.04 10.58 9.88
CA GLY A 488 23.37 10.30 11.16
C GLY A 488 21.93 10.83 11.23
N ALA A 489 21.08 10.11 11.97
CA ALA A 489 19.69 10.49 12.25
C ALA A 489 19.51 11.72 13.17
N LEU A 490 20.61 12.24 13.73
CA LEU A 490 20.59 13.30 14.74
C LEU A 490 20.11 14.65 14.19
N LEU A 491 20.60 15.07 13.03
CA LEU A 491 20.24 16.37 12.44
C LEU A 491 18.77 16.43 12.00
N PRO A 492 18.24 15.48 11.19
CA PRO A 492 16.82 15.44 10.88
C PRO A 492 15.94 15.18 12.11
N GLY A 493 16.41 14.42 13.09
CA GLY A 493 15.70 14.21 14.36
C GLY A 493 15.59 15.49 15.20
N ALA A 494 16.68 16.26 15.33
CA ALA A 494 16.69 17.54 16.02
C ALA A 494 15.82 18.58 15.31
N ALA A 495 15.89 18.65 13.98
CA ALA A 495 15.03 19.54 13.19
C ALA A 495 13.55 19.19 13.36
N LEU A 496 13.18 17.90 13.28
CA LEU A 496 11.81 17.46 13.53
C LEU A 496 11.37 17.75 14.96
N GLY A 497 12.26 17.53 15.94
CA GLY A 497 12.01 17.86 17.35
C GLY A 497 11.72 19.34 17.56
N SER A 498 12.52 20.25 16.96
CA SER A 498 12.28 21.69 17.02
C SER A 498 10.95 22.09 16.37
N VAL A 499 10.60 21.50 15.23
CA VAL A 499 9.29 21.74 14.56
C VAL A 499 8.14 21.29 15.45
N LEU A 500 8.23 20.11 16.06
CA LEU A 500 7.18 19.60 16.94
C LEU A 500 7.06 20.43 18.21
N LEU A 501 8.18 20.83 18.81
CA LEU A 501 8.17 21.67 19.99
C LEU A 501 7.48 23.02 19.71
N ALA A 502 7.79 23.64 18.56
CA ALA A 502 7.08 24.83 18.09
C ALA A 502 5.58 24.57 17.89
N LEU A 503 5.21 23.43 17.28
CA LEU A 503 3.83 23.06 16.99
C LEU A 503 2.99 22.85 18.27
N TYR A 504 3.57 22.29 19.33
CA TYR A 504 2.90 22.11 20.62
C TYR A 504 2.90 23.39 21.46
N ALA A 505 3.92 24.25 21.35
CA ALA A 505 4.02 25.50 22.10
C ALA A 505 2.99 26.56 21.69
N VAL A 506 2.63 26.65 20.39
CA VAL A 506 1.73 27.68 19.88
C VAL A 506 0.32 27.61 20.51
N PRO A 507 -0.40 26.47 20.51
CA PRO A 507 -1.73 26.40 21.14
C PRO A 507 -1.71 26.68 22.65
N LEU A 508 -0.63 26.25 23.30
CA LEU A 508 -0.35 26.49 24.72
C LEU A 508 -0.27 27.99 25.04
N ALA A 509 0.44 28.75 24.21
CA ALA A 509 0.59 30.20 24.35
C ALA A 509 -0.71 30.98 24.08
N PHE A 510 -1.72 30.36 23.47
CA PHE A 510 -3.06 30.91 23.31
C PHE A 510 -4.06 30.35 24.34
N GLY A 511 -3.57 29.78 25.46
CA GLY A 511 -4.40 29.27 26.55
C GLY A 511 -5.15 27.96 26.23
N ARG A 512 -4.79 27.29 25.13
CA ARG A 512 -5.46 26.05 24.70
C ARG A 512 -4.74 24.82 25.27
N GLU A 513 -5.00 24.53 26.55
CA GLU A 513 -4.49 23.32 27.20
C GLU A 513 -5.08 22.04 26.60
N PRO A 514 -4.34 20.90 26.62
CA PRO A 514 -4.90 19.60 26.29
C PRO A 514 -6.06 19.25 27.24
N SER A 515 -7.16 18.73 26.68
CA SER A 515 -8.26 18.21 27.48
C SER A 515 -7.81 16.95 28.24
N PRO A 516 -8.22 16.79 29.52
CA PRO A 516 -7.91 15.59 30.28
C PRO A 516 -8.59 14.38 29.65
N VAL A 517 -7.85 13.27 29.53
CA VAL A 517 -8.40 12.02 28.99
C VAL A 517 -9.41 11.41 29.96
N GLY A 518 -10.61 11.12 29.45
CA GLY A 518 -11.66 10.43 30.18
C GLY A 518 -11.48 8.90 30.21
N GLY A 519 -12.04 8.26 31.24
CA GLY A 519 -12.11 6.80 31.36
C GLY A 519 -11.60 6.26 32.69
N ALA A 520 -12.32 5.30 33.28
CA ALA A 520 -12.05 4.76 34.61
C ALA A 520 -10.64 4.15 34.75
N VAL A 521 -10.14 3.51 33.69
CA VAL A 521 -8.80 2.90 33.65
C VAL A 521 -7.70 3.97 33.69
N TYR A 522 -7.86 5.05 32.90
CA TYR A 522 -6.91 6.16 32.85
C TYR A 522 -6.91 6.96 34.15
N ALA A 523 -8.09 7.23 34.72
CA ALA A 523 -8.21 7.92 36.00
C ALA A 523 -7.55 7.13 37.15
N LYS A 524 -7.72 5.80 37.18
CA LYS A 524 -7.12 4.94 38.19
C LYS A 524 -5.59 4.84 38.04
N ALA A 525 -5.10 4.71 36.81
CA ALA A 525 -3.66 4.69 36.54
C ALA A 525 -2.98 6.04 36.83
N ALA A 526 -3.63 7.15 36.44
CA ALA A 526 -3.15 8.49 36.73
C ALA A 526 -3.19 8.82 38.23
N GLY A 527 -4.20 8.34 38.96
CA GLY A 527 -4.29 8.49 40.41
C GLY A 527 -3.13 7.78 41.13
N PHE A 528 -2.87 6.52 40.75
CA PHE A 528 -1.75 5.75 41.30
C PHE A 528 -0.39 6.40 41.02
N LEU A 529 -0.18 6.92 39.82
CA LEU A 529 1.06 7.63 39.46
C LEU A 529 1.18 9.00 40.13
N ALA A 530 0.08 9.75 40.28
CA ALA A 530 0.07 11.04 40.96
C ALA A 530 0.46 10.89 42.43
N GLU A 531 -0.06 9.85 43.09
CA GLU A 531 0.26 9.52 44.49
C GLU A 531 1.73 9.10 44.64
N GLY A 532 2.25 8.29 43.71
CA GLY A 532 3.67 7.92 43.67
C GLY A 532 4.62 9.09 43.37
N MET A 533 4.18 10.09 42.62
CA MET A 533 4.96 11.29 42.25
C MET A 533 4.71 12.50 43.18
N ARG A 534 3.85 12.36 44.20
CA ARG A 534 3.40 13.46 45.10
C ARG A 534 2.83 14.68 44.37
N LEU A 535 2.01 14.45 43.35
CA LEU A 535 1.31 15.50 42.61
C LEU A 535 -0.06 15.79 43.25
N ASP A 536 -0.55 17.03 43.09
CA ASP A 536 -1.88 17.49 43.56
C ASP A 536 -3.03 16.92 42.69
N GLY A 537 -3.12 15.59 42.60
CA GLY A 537 -4.16 14.83 41.91
C GLY A 537 -3.82 14.35 40.50
N PRO A 538 -4.72 13.56 39.86
CA PRO A 538 -4.49 12.93 38.56
C PRO A 538 -4.67 13.88 37.36
N GLY A 539 -5.25 15.07 37.57
CA GLY A 539 -5.59 16.01 36.51
C GLY A 539 -4.43 16.39 35.58
N PRO A 540 -3.25 16.77 36.11
CA PRO A 540 -2.07 17.09 35.30
C PRO A 540 -1.59 15.90 34.45
N LEU A 541 -1.61 14.69 35.02
CA LEU A 541 -1.22 13.47 34.31
C LEU A 541 -2.20 13.13 33.19
N LEU A 542 -3.51 13.28 33.42
CA LEU A 542 -4.54 13.03 32.40
C LEU A 542 -4.48 14.03 31.24
N ARG A 543 -3.98 15.25 31.46
CA ARG A 543 -3.79 16.26 30.41
C ARG A 543 -2.48 16.08 29.64
N TRP A 544 -1.37 15.85 30.34
CA TRP A 544 -0.02 15.93 29.74
C TRP A 544 0.59 14.58 29.38
N ALA A 545 0.13 13.47 29.96
CA ALA A 545 0.68 12.15 29.63
C ALA A 545 0.42 11.73 28.17
N PRO A 546 -0.78 11.92 27.59
CA PRO A 546 -1.02 11.53 26.19
C PRO A 546 -0.09 12.21 25.18
N PRO A 547 0.05 13.56 25.12
CA PRO A 547 0.97 14.18 24.17
C PRO A 547 2.44 13.80 24.44
N ALA A 548 2.84 13.59 25.71
CA ALA A 548 4.18 13.14 26.04
C ALA A 548 4.45 11.71 25.53
N VAL A 549 3.53 10.76 25.76
CA VAL A 549 3.64 9.38 25.29
C VAL A 549 3.60 9.29 23.76
N GLN A 550 2.84 10.18 23.11
CA GLN A 550 2.79 10.28 21.66
C GLN A 550 4.15 10.67 21.06
N LEU A 551 4.83 11.67 21.63
CA LEU A 551 6.18 12.07 21.24
C LEU A 551 7.20 10.95 21.53
N LEU A 552 7.09 10.29 22.69
CA LEU A 552 7.92 9.14 23.03
C LEU A 552 7.73 7.96 22.06
N GLY A 553 6.52 7.78 21.52
CA GLY A 553 6.19 6.76 20.53
C GLY A 553 6.91 6.89 19.19
N LEU A 554 7.44 8.08 18.87
CA LEU A 554 8.24 8.29 17.65
C LEU A 554 9.57 7.54 17.71
N VAL A 555 10.11 7.28 18.92
CA VAL A 555 11.37 6.56 19.11
C VAL A 555 11.27 5.08 18.71
N PRO A 556 10.35 4.26 19.28
CA PRO A 556 10.18 2.88 18.84
C PRO A 556 9.71 2.77 17.38
N LEU A 557 8.94 3.75 16.89
CA LEU A 557 8.57 3.82 15.47
C LEU A 557 9.79 4.02 14.57
N TRP A 558 10.71 4.93 14.91
CA TRP A 558 11.97 5.10 14.19
C TRP A 558 12.80 3.81 14.19
N LEU A 559 12.88 3.12 15.32
CA LEU A 559 13.58 1.84 15.44
C LEU A 559 12.98 0.76 14.52
N LEU A 560 11.68 0.77 14.28
CA LEU A 560 11.02 -0.13 13.32
C LEU A 560 11.29 0.30 11.88
N LEU A 561 11.18 1.60 11.56
CA LEU A 561 11.44 2.16 10.23
C LEU A 561 12.89 1.99 9.80
N ALA A 562 13.85 2.17 10.71
CA ALA A 562 15.27 1.96 10.46
C ALA A 562 15.56 0.51 9.99
N ARG A 563 14.76 -0.45 10.44
CA ARG A 563 14.86 -1.88 10.06
C ARG A 563 14.15 -2.22 8.76
N ALA A 564 13.34 -1.32 8.20
CA ALA A 564 12.61 -1.51 6.96
C ALA A 564 13.42 -1.16 5.70
N ASP A 565 14.71 -1.47 5.66
CA ASP A 565 15.65 -1.07 4.58
C ASP A 565 15.27 -1.58 3.20
N ARG A 566 14.53 -2.69 3.14
CA ARG A 566 14.09 -3.29 1.87
C ARG A 566 12.83 -2.64 1.29
N TRP A 567 12.13 -1.79 2.06
CA TRP A 567 10.79 -1.30 1.70
C TRP A 567 10.72 0.22 1.61
N LEU A 568 11.48 0.95 2.43
CA LEU A 568 11.45 2.42 2.45
C LEU A 568 12.83 3.02 2.24
N THR A 569 12.91 3.99 1.33
CA THR A 569 14.09 4.84 1.14
C THR A 569 14.31 5.74 2.36
N TRP A 570 15.54 6.22 2.56
CA TRP A 570 15.88 7.14 3.66
C TRP A 570 14.93 8.35 3.76
N PRO A 571 14.62 9.10 2.67
CA PRO A 571 13.61 10.16 2.74
C PRO A 571 12.20 9.66 3.06
N GLY A 572 11.84 8.47 2.56
CA GLY A 572 10.54 7.86 2.85
C GLY A 572 10.33 7.59 4.34
N ARG A 573 11.37 7.14 5.06
CA ARG A 573 11.30 6.89 6.51
C ARG A 573 11.01 8.17 7.30
N TRP A 574 11.73 9.25 7.00
CA TRP A 574 11.53 10.55 7.64
C TRP A 574 10.20 11.18 7.25
N GLY A 575 9.74 10.97 6.01
CA GLY A 575 8.40 11.36 5.57
C GLY A 575 7.29 10.67 6.37
N VAL A 576 7.39 9.35 6.58
CA VAL A 576 6.44 8.62 7.42
C VAL A 576 6.49 9.12 8.87
N LEU A 577 7.68 9.33 9.43
CA LEU A 577 7.84 9.83 10.80
C LEU A 577 7.23 11.24 10.95
N TYR A 578 7.43 12.12 9.98
CA TYR A 578 6.83 13.46 9.94
C TYR A 578 5.30 13.39 9.87
N LEU A 579 4.73 12.56 8.98
CA LEU A 579 3.29 12.40 8.85
C LEU A 579 2.64 11.86 10.12
N VAL A 580 3.27 10.89 10.78
CA VAL A 580 2.78 10.35 12.06
C VAL A 580 2.88 11.40 13.16
N ALA A 581 3.95 12.19 13.20
CA ALA A 581 4.12 13.22 14.22
C ALA A 581 3.13 14.38 14.06
N VAL A 582 2.96 14.90 12.84
CA VAL A 582 2.00 15.98 12.55
C VAL A 582 0.56 15.48 12.65
N GLY A 583 0.24 14.31 12.09
CA GLY A 583 -1.08 13.70 12.24
C GLY A 583 -1.41 13.42 13.70
N GLY A 584 -0.41 13.01 14.49
CA GLY A 584 -0.53 12.86 15.92
C GLY A 584 -0.94 14.16 16.63
N TRP A 585 -0.31 15.29 16.28
CA TRP A 585 -0.66 16.59 16.84
C TRP A 585 -2.05 17.09 16.41
N VAL A 586 -2.43 16.87 15.15
CA VAL A 586 -3.74 17.26 14.60
C VAL A 586 -4.87 16.53 15.33
N TRP A 587 -4.73 15.20 15.46
CA TRP A 587 -5.71 14.35 16.14
C TRP A 587 -5.38 14.11 17.61
N ARG A 588 -4.65 15.03 18.27
CA ARG A 588 -4.17 14.81 19.65
C ARG A 588 -5.28 14.53 20.67
N GLN A 589 -6.47 15.13 20.48
CA GLN A 589 -7.61 14.92 21.37
C GLN A 589 -8.28 13.56 21.10
N GLU A 590 -8.54 13.26 19.82
CA GLU A 590 -9.14 11.99 19.40
C GLU A 590 -8.25 10.77 19.69
N LEU A 591 -6.93 10.94 19.57
CA LEU A 591 -5.96 9.86 19.79
C LEU A 591 -5.59 9.68 21.26
N ALA A 592 -5.89 10.65 22.13
CA ALA A 592 -5.49 10.63 23.53
C ALA A 592 -5.81 9.31 24.28
N PRO A 593 -7.00 8.68 24.12
CA PRO A 593 -7.29 7.38 24.73
C PRO A 593 -6.62 6.18 24.05
N ALA A 594 -6.01 6.35 22.88
CA ALA A 594 -5.35 5.29 22.10
C ALA A 594 -3.81 5.33 22.19
N VAL A 595 -3.24 6.45 22.63
CA VAL A 595 -1.78 6.69 22.59
C VAL A 595 -1.00 5.68 23.43
N LEU A 596 -1.44 5.39 24.66
CA LEU A 596 -0.74 4.45 25.56
C LEU A 596 -0.69 3.01 25.00
N PRO A 597 -1.81 2.39 24.58
CA PRO A 597 -1.76 1.06 23.98
C PRO A 597 -0.97 1.04 22.66
N LEU A 598 -1.01 2.11 21.86
CA LEU A 598 -0.23 2.24 20.63
C LEU A 598 1.28 2.31 20.92
N PHE A 599 1.68 3.05 21.96
CA PHE A 599 3.06 3.09 22.44
C PHE A 599 3.55 1.70 22.87
N VAL A 600 2.75 0.99 23.68
CA VAL A 600 3.09 -0.38 24.12
C VAL A 600 3.28 -1.31 22.91
N LEU A 601 2.39 -1.26 21.92
CA LEU A 601 2.52 -2.06 20.71
C LEU A 601 3.78 -1.72 19.90
N LEU A 602 4.12 -0.43 19.78
CA LEU A 602 5.35 -0.01 19.10
C LEU A 602 6.59 -0.52 19.83
N VAL A 603 6.61 -0.45 21.16
CA VAL A 603 7.72 -0.98 21.98
C VAL A 603 7.81 -2.50 21.85
N LEU A 604 6.69 -3.22 21.94
CA LEU A 604 6.65 -4.68 21.73
C LEU A 604 7.15 -5.04 20.33
N GLY A 605 6.69 -4.34 19.29
CA GLY A 605 7.18 -4.53 17.93
C GLY A 605 8.68 -4.32 17.82
N ALA A 606 9.20 -3.23 18.41
CA ALA A 606 10.63 -2.90 18.37
C ALA A 606 11.50 -3.93 19.13
N VAL A 607 10.98 -4.53 20.21
CA VAL A 607 11.69 -5.51 21.06
C VAL A 607 11.60 -6.94 20.52
N PHE A 608 10.44 -7.38 20.06
CA PHE A 608 10.20 -8.78 19.68
C PHE A 608 10.55 -9.09 18.22
N LEU A 609 10.43 -8.12 17.30
CA LEU A 609 10.79 -8.33 15.89
C LEU A 609 12.29 -8.74 15.70
N PRO A 610 13.26 -8.18 16.44
CA PRO A 610 14.65 -8.64 16.43
C PRO A 610 14.85 -10.08 16.94
N LEU A 611 14.10 -10.51 17.94
CA LEU A 611 14.20 -11.86 18.52
C LEU A 611 13.70 -12.91 17.51
N VAL A 612 12.58 -12.63 16.84
CA VAL A 612 12.01 -13.51 15.82
C VAL A 612 12.88 -13.59 14.56
N THR A 613 13.55 -12.50 14.19
CA THR A 613 14.45 -12.47 13.02
C THR A 613 15.81 -13.12 13.30
N ARG A 614 16.40 -12.91 14.48
CA ARG A 614 17.64 -13.59 14.91
C ARG A 614 17.46 -15.09 15.11
N GLY A 615 16.31 -15.54 15.62
CA GLY A 615 15.99 -16.97 15.74
C GLY A 615 16.00 -17.70 14.39
N ARG A 616 15.65 -17.00 13.29
CA ARG A 616 15.66 -17.57 11.93
C ARG A 616 17.05 -17.64 11.30
N VAL A 617 17.94 -16.71 11.63
CA VAL A 617 19.34 -16.73 11.16
C VAL A 617 20.11 -17.87 11.84
N ARG A 618 19.86 -18.13 13.14
CA ARG A 618 20.44 -19.28 13.85
C ARG A 618 19.86 -20.63 13.41
N ALA A 619 18.59 -20.69 13.01
CA ALA A 619 17.98 -21.93 12.52
C ALA A 619 18.34 -22.28 11.06
N GLY A 620 18.87 -21.32 10.29
CA GLY A 620 19.29 -21.51 8.89
C GLY A 620 20.79 -21.74 8.68
N GLN A 621 21.59 -21.72 9.76
CA GLN A 621 23.01 -22.11 9.67
C GLN A 621 23.09 -23.64 9.75
N PRO A 622 23.64 -24.33 8.72
CA PRO A 622 23.91 -25.74 8.85
C PRO A 622 24.88 -25.91 10.02
N ARG A 623 24.58 -26.83 10.94
CA ARG A 623 25.51 -27.26 11.99
C ARG A 623 26.73 -27.87 11.29
N GLY A 624 27.73 -27.04 11.04
CA GLY A 624 29.02 -27.45 10.51
C GLY A 624 29.71 -28.40 11.49
N ALA A 625 30.08 -29.55 10.95
CA ALA A 625 31.07 -30.52 11.39
C ALA A 625 31.74 -30.27 12.75
N GLY A 626 31.58 -31.26 13.63
CA GLY A 626 32.38 -31.38 14.84
C GLY A 626 33.86 -31.31 14.53
N ALA A 627 34.56 -30.58 15.40
CA ALA A 627 36.00 -30.57 15.49
C ALA A 627 36.53 -32.00 15.65
N SER A 628 37.28 -32.49 14.66
CA SER A 628 38.19 -33.62 14.82
C SER A 628 39.59 -33.22 14.34
N GLY A 629 40.38 -32.74 15.31
CA GLY A 629 41.81 -33.01 15.46
C GLY A 629 42.77 -32.68 14.32
N GLN A 630 43.24 -31.44 14.27
CA GLN A 630 44.63 -31.17 13.89
C GLN A 630 45.39 -30.71 15.15
N ARG A 631 46.04 -31.67 15.82
CA ARG A 631 47.09 -31.39 16.80
C ARG A 631 48.27 -30.80 16.05
N GLY A 632 48.58 -29.54 16.31
CA GLY A 632 49.92 -29.01 16.10
C GLY A 632 50.87 -29.69 17.08
N GLY A 633 51.71 -30.59 16.57
CA GLY A 633 52.91 -31.07 17.23
C GLY A 633 54.10 -30.33 16.65
N THR A 634 54.66 -29.40 17.43
CA THR A 634 55.96 -28.80 17.18
C THR A 634 57.05 -29.86 17.30
N GLY A 635 57.99 -29.90 16.34
CA GLY A 635 59.37 -30.26 16.64
C GLY A 635 60.02 -31.43 15.90
N TRP A 636 61.06 -31.08 15.15
CA TRP A 636 62.36 -31.76 15.03
C TRP A 636 62.61 -32.88 13.98
N TRP A 637 63.72 -32.66 13.26
CA TRP A 637 64.65 -33.55 12.52
C TRP A 637 64.46 -33.87 11.02
N LYS A 638 65.50 -33.41 10.29
CA LYS A 638 66.05 -33.75 8.97
C LYS A 638 65.37 -33.21 7.71
#